data_AF-A0A7V5ZK20-F1
#
_entry.id   AF-A0A7V5ZK20-F1
#
_cell.length_a   1.000
_cell.length_b   1.000
_cell.length_c   1.000
_cell.angle_alpha   90.00
_cell.angle_beta   90.00
_cell.angle_gamma   90.00
#
_symmetry.space_group_name_H-M   'P 1'
#
loop_
_entity.id
_entity.type
_entity.pdbx_description
1 polymer ?
#
loop_
_entity_poly.entity_id
_entity_poly.type
_entity_poly.pdbx_seq_one_letter_code
_entity_poly.pdbx_strand_id
1 'polypeptide(L)'
;MRLAKRLLPFLEWLPHVTRASLRADLIAGITVALVLVPQSMAYAQLAGLPAYYGLYAALLPPMIANLFGSSRQLATGPVAVVSLMTATALEPLATAGSESFIAYALVLAFLVGAFQFALGMLRLGLVVNFLSHPVVNGFTNAAALIIATSQLDKIFGVTVEKGEHQYETVMAVVAAALRWTHLPTLGMAVLAFAIMVGLRRVNPRLPNVLVAVLVTTVMSALFHFDRRQTVPLERIASPTFREAVVRFNAAVARLSELEALRTEGHRALAAAEESATAFCQRCHPPRDVVAFRGEARVAAGGIPERALALHQMAGLLDHHLEEARGEVGRWRQELVSYVFLQVRQADGTMVFVPPDAVPAGAASDGTKWRPKVGAKPLELSAIPLSGGGAVVGTIPKGLPSPKVPRFDLRVMGKLLPSAMIIALLGFMEAISIAKAMAAKTRQRLDPNQELIGQGLANLVGCFFQSYAVSGSFSRSAVNLQAGGQTGLANVFSSFVVVVVLLFLSPTLFHLPQAVLAAIIMMAVVGLLNVSGFVHAWRTSRFDGVVSVVTFAGTLALAPHLEWGILAGVLLSLGGYLLRSMHPHVARLAPTPDGALMDAARHNLGTCRYIAVVGFDGPLNFASTSYLEDEILARVAEQPELRHLLISGQGITEIDASGEETLRHLVDRLRASRIDVSVAGLSDAVLDVLRRSHLLDRIGHDNVYLTETRAIAAIFAAAHRDVVEPACPFLGVVPRLVELSLHPDGSLRDAGRHRLPLCGYITALRIDSPLNRGNVRYVEEWIRERLADRRELRAVLLVMHPVTAIDTDAATRLALLARELRERGLLVGFSGVGEEILDVLEGAGALEAIGRETIYPTQAAAVAALWAAAHRGVEEPGCPLAALAPHLTELSLHPEGTLRDAAVHGLRLCGRVAVLRIDGPLPFANGVAMALELERWSARRPGIRHVVLAGSAVGRMEARDAGNFLEFVLGARSRGFRLALAGFPDQALELLGRSGVVDAIGVEDFFPSEAAALASLWNEAHAGMGETPCPLEPLLPRLRELSLHPDGSLRDAERYGLARCRYVAVLRFDGPLDFSTIGLLERGAVAILERRPQVRHVLIAGHTLGRIDAIAAEELVGVLERLRGRGLKVCVSGLKDEVLELLIRSGVRRALGETCIFPTQAKALEAILPEAHRGGDEAHCPLVEVVFESA
;
A
#
# COMPACT_ATOMS: atom_id res chain seq x y z
N MET A 1 -21.08 -23.24 -23.00
CA MET A 1 -19.98 -23.48 -22.03
C MET A 1 -19.95 -22.52 -20.83
N ARG A 2 -20.00 -21.18 -21.01
CA ARG A 2 -19.95 -20.23 -19.87
C ARG A 2 -21.14 -20.33 -18.90
N LEU A 3 -22.36 -20.54 -19.41
CA LEU A 3 -23.56 -20.68 -18.57
C LEU A 3 -23.54 -21.96 -17.73
N ALA A 4 -23.13 -23.10 -18.32
CA ALA A 4 -23.01 -24.37 -17.60
C ALA A 4 -21.97 -24.31 -16.47
N LYS A 5 -20.82 -23.63 -16.68
CA LYS A 5 -19.80 -23.42 -15.65
C LYS A 5 -20.27 -22.50 -14.52
N ARG A 6 -21.16 -21.54 -14.79
CA ARG A 6 -21.80 -20.72 -13.76
C ARG A 6 -22.84 -21.51 -12.94
N LEU A 7 -23.65 -22.34 -13.58
CA LEU A 7 -24.68 -23.14 -12.88
C LEU A 7 -24.09 -24.33 -12.11
N LEU A 8 -23.01 -24.91 -12.63
CA LEU A 8 -22.34 -26.10 -12.07
C LEU A 8 -20.83 -25.80 -11.88
N PRO A 9 -20.45 -25.05 -10.82
CA PRO A 9 -19.05 -24.64 -10.59
C PRO A 9 -18.07 -25.81 -10.50
N PHE A 10 -18.53 -26.99 -10.07
CA PHE A 10 -17.70 -28.18 -10.02
C PHE A 10 -17.12 -28.59 -11.38
N LEU A 11 -17.77 -28.23 -12.49
CA LEU A 11 -17.25 -28.47 -13.85
C LEU A 11 -15.99 -27.67 -14.17
N GLU A 12 -15.64 -26.64 -13.38
CA GLU A 12 -14.40 -25.90 -13.55
C GLU A 12 -13.18 -26.65 -13.03
N TRP A 13 -13.30 -27.33 -11.90
CA TRP A 13 -12.19 -28.04 -11.27
C TRP A 13 -12.17 -29.53 -11.58
N LEU A 14 -13.29 -30.15 -11.97
CA LEU A 14 -13.36 -31.57 -12.31
C LEU A 14 -12.35 -32.01 -13.40
N PRO A 15 -12.10 -31.24 -14.49
CA PRO A 15 -11.10 -31.61 -15.50
C PRO A 15 -9.65 -31.60 -14.99
N HIS A 16 -9.38 -30.93 -13.86
CA HIS A 16 -8.05 -30.78 -13.28
C HIS A 16 -7.78 -31.81 -12.17
N VAL A 17 -8.69 -32.77 -11.96
CA VAL A 17 -8.53 -33.83 -10.96
C VAL A 17 -7.48 -34.84 -11.46
N THR A 18 -6.42 -35.01 -10.68
CA THR A 18 -5.36 -36.01 -10.92
C THR A 18 -5.44 -37.14 -9.88
N ARG A 19 -4.74 -38.25 -10.10
CA ARG A 19 -4.64 -39.32 -9.07
C ARG A 19 -4.05 -38.80 -7.75
N ALA A 20 -3.12 -37.86 -7.81
CA ALA A 20 -2.51 -37.25 -6.64
C ALA A 20 -3.52 -36.38 -5.87
N SER A 21 -4.30 -35.54 -6.58
CA SER A 21 -5.33 -34.72 -5.94
C SER A 21 -6.46 -35.58 -5.37
N LEU A 22 -6.87 -36.65 -6.06
CA LEU A 22 -7.89 -37.56 -5.55
C LEU A 22 -7.47 -38.24 -4.24
N ARG A 23 -6.20 -38.69 -4.15
CA ARG A 23 -5.65 -39.26 -2.91
C ARG A 23 -5.60 -38.23 -1.78
N ALA A 24 -5.18 -37.01 -2.09
CA ALA A 24 -5.13 -35.92 -1.12
C ALA A 24 -6.53 -35.54 -0.61
N ASP A 25 -7.50 -35.42 -1.51
CA ASP A 25 -8.90 -35.13 -1.19
C ASP A 25 -9.54 -36.26 -0.38
N LEU A 26 -9.23 -37.53 -0.67
CA LEU A 26 -9.72 -38.66 0.12
C LEU A 26 -9.18 -38.61 1.56
N ILE A 27 -7.87 -38.38 1.73
CA ILE A 27 -7.25 -38.26 3.06
C ILE A 27 -7.83 -37.06 3.81
N ALA A 28 -7.96 -35.91 3.13
CA ALA A 28 -8.55 -34.71 3.69
C ALA A 28 -10.01 -34.93 4.09
N GLY A 29 -10.82 -35.57 3.23
CA GLY A 29 -12.22 -35.90 3.50
C GLY A 29 -12.40 -36.84 4.69
N ILE A 30 -11.58 -37.88 4.81
CA ILE A 30 -11.56 -38.76 5.99
C ILE A 30 -11.20 -37.95 7.24
N THR A 31 -10.13 -37.14 7.18
CA THR A 31 -9.66 -36.34 8.32
C THR A 31 -10.72 -35.34 8.78
N VAL A 32 -11.39 -34.66 7.85
CA VAL A 32 -12.50 -33.74 8.13
C VAL A 32 -13.67 -34.48 8.74
N ALA A 33 -14.07 -35.64 8.20
CA ALA A 33 -15.18 -36.44 8.72
C ALA A 33 -14.95 -36.89 10.17
N LEU A 34 -13.73 -37.31 10.51
CA LEU A 34 -13.36 -37.76 11.85
C LEU A 34 -13.53 -36.64 12.91
N VAL A 35 -13.35 -35.38 12.52
CA VAL A 35 -13.60 -34.21 13.37
C VAL A 35 -15.07 -33.79 13.32
N LEU A 36 -15.68 -33.84 12.13
CA LEU A 36 -17.05 -33.42 11.84
C LEU A 36 -18.10 -34.23 12.60
N VAL A 37 -17.96 -35.55 12.69
CA VAL A 37 -18.96 -36.44 13.30
C VAL A 37 -19.27 -36.07 14.76
N PRO A 38 -18.29 -36.08 15.69
CA PRO A 38 -18.58 -35.76 17.09
C PRO A 38 -18.92 -34.28 17.31
N GLN A 39 -18.32 -33.36 16.54
CA GLN A 39 -18.68 -31.95 16.61
C GLN A 39 -20.12 -31.68 16.20
N SER A 40 -20.58 -32.31 15.11
CA SER A 40 -21.95 -32.13 14.61
C SER A 40 -22.98 -32.65 15.60
N MET A 41 -22.70 -33.78 16.25
CA MET A 41 -23.55 -34.31 17.32
C MET A 41 -23.66 -33.35 18.50
N ALA A 42 -22.54 -32.73 18.89
CA ALA A 42 -22.52 -31.74 19.95
C ALA A 42 -23.33 -30.49 19.56
N TYR A 43 -23.15 -29.99 18.34
CA TYR A 43 -23.88 -28.82 17.83
C TYR A 43 -25.39 -29.06 17.69
N ALA A 44 -25.82 -30.27 17.34
CA ALA A 44 -27.25 -30.59 17.31
C ALA A 44 -27.91 -30.47 18.70
N GLN A 45 -27.21 -30.92 19.74
CA GLN A 45 -27.68 -30.71 21.12
C GLN A 45 -27.74 -29.24 21.50
N LEU A 46 -26.82 -28.44 20.97
CA LEU A 46 -26.82 -26.99 21.18
C LEU A 46 -28.00 -26.33 20.47
N ALA A 47 -28.44 -26.87 19.33
CA ALA A 47 -29.68 -26.49 18.65
C ALA A 47 -30.97 -26.98 19.33
N GLY A 48 -30.88 -27.62 20.50
CA GLY A 48 -32.04 -28.20 21.18
C GLY A 48 -32.59 -29.46 20.49
N LEU A 49 -31.83 -30.06 19.58
CA LEU A 49 -32.19 -31.27 18.83
C LEU A 49 -31.47 -32.51 19.38
N PRO A 50 -32.03 -33.71 19.16
CA PRO A 50 -31.30 -34.95 19.42
C PRO A 50 -29.96 -34.99 18.67
N ALA A 51 -28.92 -35.56 19.30
CA ALA A 51 -27.54 -35.51 18.80
C ALA A 51 -27.39 -36.06 17.36
N TYR A 52 -28.19 -37.05 16.98
CA TYR A 52 -28.10 -37.66 15.65
C TYR A 52 -28.55 -36.73 14.51
N TYR A 53 -29.34 -35.68 14.76
CA TYR A 53 -29.65 -34.66 13.75
C TYR A 53 -28.40 -33.92 13.27
N GLY A 54 -27.35 -33.90 14.09
CA GLY A 54 -26.03 -33.41 13.68
C GLY A 54 -25.42 -34.24 12.56
N LEU A 55 -25.58 -35.57 12.61
CA LEU A 55 -25.10 -36.47 11.57
C LEU A 55 -25.89 -36.28 10.27
N TYR A 56 -27.19 -36.00 10.36
CA TYR A 56 -28.02 -35.69 9.17
C TYR A 56 -27.59 -34.37 8.54
N ALA A 57 -27.29 -33.37 9.35
CA ALA A 57 -26.79 -32.09 8.87
C ALA A 57 -25.33 -32.14 8.35
N ALA A 58 -24.57 -33.15 8.77
CA ALA A 58 -23.23 -33.46 8.24
C ALA A 58 -23.25 -34.37 7.00
N LEU A 59 -24.43 -34.80 6.53
CA LEU A 59 -24.56 -35.77 5.44
C LEU A 59 -24.58 -35.07 4.06
N LEU A 60 -25.74 -34.59 3.62
CA LEU A 60 -25.91 -34.01 2.28
C LEU A 60 -25.48 -32.54 2.16
N PRO A 61 -25.76 -31.66 3.14
CA PRO A 61 -25.43 -30.25 2.98
C PRO A 61 -23.94 -29.96 2.66
N PRO A 62 -22.95 -30.61 3.30
CA PRO A 62 -21.53 -30.38 2.98
C PRO A 62 -21.16 -30.70 1.52
N MET A 63 -21.75 -31.78 0.99
CA MET A 63 -21.57 -32.21 -0.40
C MET A 63 -22.19 -31.21 -1.38
N ILE A 64 -23.45 -30.80 -1.15
CA ILE A 64 -24.15 -29.83 -2.01
C ILE A 64 -23.44 -28.47 -2.00
N ALA A 65 -23.07 -27.97 -0.82
CA ALA A 65 -22.42 -26.67 -0.70
C ALA A 65 -21.11 -26.59 -1.50
N ASN A 66 -20.31 -27.65 -1.53
CA ASN A 66 -19.03 -27.65 -2.24
C ASN A 66 -19.15 -27.93 -3.74
N LEU A 67 -20.20 -28.64 -4.17
CA LEU A 67 -20.45 -28.86 -5.60
C LEU A 67 -20.98 -27.57 -6.25
N PHE A 68 -21.89 -26.86 -5.58
CA PHE A 68 -22.56 -25.69 -6.13
C PHE A 68 -21.98 -24.35 -5.66
N GLY A 69 -21.13 -24.34 -4.64
CA GLY A 69 -20.42 -23.15 -4.16
C GLY A 69 -19.19 -22.80 -5.00
N SER A 70 -18.64 -21.61 -4.74
CA SER A 70 -17.42 -21.13 -5.43
C SER A 70 -16.14 -21.60 -4.74
N SER A 71 -16.16 -21.83 -3.43
CA SER A 71 -15.00 -22.24 -2.66
C SER A 71 -14.79 -23.76 -2.69
N ARG A 72 -13.56 -24.19 -2.99
CA ARG A 72 -13.20 -25.64 -2.99
C ARG A 72 -12.82 -26.17 -1.61
N GLN A 73 -12.40 -25.29 -0.69
CA GLN A 73 -11.87 -25.69 0.62
C GLN A 73 -12.86 -25.48 1.78
N LEU A 74 -13.96 -24.74 1.55
CA LEU A 74 -14.92 -24.43 2.61
C LEU A 74 -15.71 -25.67 3.02
N ALA A 75 -15.49 -26.13 4.25
CA ALA A 75 -16.23 -27.25 4.82
C ALA A 75 -17.54 -26.76 5.48
N THR A 76 -18.66 -27.00 4.80
CA THR A 76 -20.02 -26.74 5.31
C THR A 76 -20.48 -27.85 6.26
N GLY A 77 -21.41 -27.52 7.16
CA GLY A 77 -22.05 -28.45 8.10
C GLY A 77 -22.54 -27.70 9.35
N PRO A 78 -22.97 -28.40 10.41
CA PRO A 78 -23.38 -27.76 11.65
C PRO A 78 -22.29 -26.86 12.24
N VAL A 79 -22.69 -25.67 12.70
CA VAL A 79 -21.80 -24.74 13.42
C VAL A 79 -22.47 -24.25 14.69
N ALA A 80 -21.66 -23.87 15.68
CA ALA A 80 -22.14 -23.53 17.02
C ALA A 80 -23.12 -22.35 17.02
N VAL A 81 -22.80 -21.27 16.29
CA VAL A 81 -23.60 -20.05 16.23
C VAL A 81 -24.97 -20.30 15.60
N VAL A 82 -25.01 -20.90 14.40
CA VAL A 82 -26.27 -21.25 13.72
C VAL A 82 -27.10 -22.23 14.55
N SER A 83 -26.44 -23.16 15.26
CA SER A 83 -27.13 -24.08 16.16
C SER A 83 -27.77 -23.33 17.34
N LEU A 84 -27.04 -22.40 17.97
CA LEU A 84 -27.57 -21.59 19.07
C LEU A 84 -28.79 -20.78 18.63
N MET A 85 -28.66 -20.10 17.49
CA MET A 85 -29.74 -19.28 16.94
C MET A 85 -30.94 -20.11 16.50
N THR A 86 -30.72 -21.36 16.05
CA THR A 86 -31.81 -22.29 15.78
C THR A 86 -32.57 -22.60 17.07
N ALA A 87 -31.88 -22.82 18.19
CA ALA A 87 -32.55 -23.03 19.47
C ALA A 87 -33.34 -21.78 19.91
N THR A 88 -32.70 -20.61 19.93
CA THR A 88 -33.32 -19.38 20.42
C THR A 88 -34.51 -18.93 19.56
N ALA A 89 -34.46 -19.15 18.25
CA ALA A 89 -35.58 -18.84 17.36
C ALA A 89 -36.80 -19.76 17.54
N LEU A 90 -36.58 -20.98 18.03
CA LEU A 90 -37.62 -22.01 18.13
C LEU A 90 -38.17 -22.19 19.54
N GLU A 91 -37.39 -21.90 20.57
CA GLU A 91 -37.78 -22.01 21.99
C GLU A 91 -39.10 -21.29 22.33
N PRO A 92 -39.38 -20.07 21.82
CA PRO A 92 -40.67 -19.41 22.07
C PRO A 92 -41.87 -20.15 21.45
N LEU A 93 -41.63 -20.96 20.41
CA LEU A 93 -42.67 -21.59 19.59
C LEU A 93 -42.92 -23.04 19.94
N ALA A 94 -41.91 -23.76 20.44
CA ALA A 94 -42.02 -25.17 20.79
C ALA A 94 -40.99 -25.56 21.86
N THR A 95 -41.35 -26.57 22.67
CA THR A 95 -40.42 -27.14 23.65
C THR A 95 -39.29 -27.90 22.97
N ALA A 96 -38.04 -27.63 23.35
CA ALA A 96 -36.85 -28.28 22.80
C ALA A 96 -36.97 -29.82 22.82
N GLY A 97 -36.58 -30.45 21.71
CA GLY A 97 -36.66 -31.90 21.51
C GLY A 97 -38.06 -32.48 21.24
N SER A 98 -39.13 -31.66 21.24
CA SER A 98 -40.47 -32.09 20.80
C SER A 98 -40.53 -32.32 19.29
N GLU A 99 -41.54 -33.05 18.83
CA GLU A 99 -41.75 -33.28 17.39
C GLU A 99 -42.03 -31.96 16.63
N SER A 100 -42.77 -31.04 17.25
CA SER A 100 -43.04 -29.71 16.71
C SER A 100 -41.75 -28.88 16.60
N PHE A 101 -40.88 -28.93 17.61
CA PHE A 101 -39.60 -28.22 17.59
C PHE A 101 -38.69 -28.72 16.45
N ILE A 102 -38.61 -30.04 16.28
CA ILE A 102 -37.89 -30.65 15.15
C ILE A 102 -38.49 -30.19 13.82
N ALA A 103 -39.82 -30.24 13.67
CA ALA A 103 -40.49 -29.81 12.44
C ALA A 103 -40.21 -28.35 12.11
N TYR A 104 -40.26 -27.45 13.10
CA TYR A 104 -39.95 -26.04 12.91
C TYR A 104 -38.46 -25.80 12.62
N ALA A 105 -37.54 -26.60 13.16
CA ALA A 105 -36.12 -26.53 12.79
C ALA A 105 -35.89 -26.86 11.30
N LEU A 106 -36.63 -27.82 10.74
CA LEU A 106 -36.55 -28.13 9.30
C LEU A 106 -37.17 -27.03 8.43
N VAL A 107 -38.29 -26.43 8.87
CA VAL A 107 -38.89 -25.27 8.19
C VAL A 107 -37.96 -24.06 8.25
N LEU A 108 -37.31 -23.81 9.39
CA LEU A 108 -36.33 -22.75 9.56
C LEU A 108 -35.12 -22.97 8.63
N ALA A 109 -34.61 -24.20 8.54
CA ALA A 109 -33.54 -24.55 7.60
C ALA A 109 -33.95 -24.30 6.13
N PHE A 110 -35.20 -24.63 5.77
CA PHE A 110 -35.75 -24.32 4.46
C PHE A 110 -35.78 -22.80 4.19
N LEU A 111 -36.28 -22.00 5.14
CA LEU A 111 -36.34 -20.54 5.00
C LEU A 111 -34.96 -19.90 4.88
N VAL A 112 -33.99 -20.35 5.70
CA VAL A 112 -32.59 -19.93 5.63
C VAL A 112 -32.02 -20.23 4.24
N GLY A 113 -32.23 -21.46 3.74
CA GLY A 113 -31.76 -21.88 2.42
C GLY A 113 -32.42 -21.11 1.27
N ALA A 114 -33.73 -20.92 1.33
CA ALA A 114 -34.50 -20.16 0.34
C ALA A 114 -34.03 -18.71 0.27
N PHE A 115 -33.80 -18.07 1.42
CA PHE A 115 -33.33 -16.70 1.50
C PHE A 115 -31.89 -16.55 0.96
N GLN A 116 -30.97 -17.44 1.34
CA GLN A 116 -29.60 -17.44 0.81
C GLN A 116 -29.58 -17.67 -0.71
N PHE A 117 -30.36 -18.63 -1.19
CA PHE A 117 -30.50 -18.91 -2.62
C PHE A 117 -31.04 -17.70 -3.39
N ALA A 118 -32.09 -17.04 -2.87
CA ALA A 118 -32.65 -15.84 -3.46
C ALA A 118 -31.64 -14.68 -3.52
N LEU A 119 -30.90 -14.41 -2.44
CA LEU A 119 -29.84 -13.39 -2.43
C LEU A 119 -28.76 -13.68 -3.47
N GLY A 120 -28.33 -14.95 -3.60
CA GLY A 120 -27.34 -15.35 -4.59
C GLY A 120 -27.85 -15.20 -6.03
N MET A 121 -29.10 -15.61 -6.29
CA MET A 121 -29.73 -15.50 -7.62
C MET A 121 -29.94 -14.03 -8.03
N LEU A 122 -30.34 -13.17 -7.09
CA LEU A 122 -30.52 -11.73 -7.30
C LEU A 122 -29.19 -10.95 -7.34
N ARG A 123 -28.05 -11.63 -7.18
CA ARG A 123 -26.71 -11.04 -7.10
C ARG A 123 -26.54 -10.01 -5.98
N LEU A 124 -27.27 -10.21 -4.89
CA LEU A 124 -27.23 -9.37 -3.69
C LEU A 124 -26.14 -9.82 -2.70
N GLY A 125 -25.13 -10.56 -3.14
CA GLY A 125 -24.00 -10.97 -2.30
C GLY A 125 -23.19 -9.79 -1.75
N LEU A 126 -23.34 -8.59 -2.33
CA LEU A 126 -22.78 -7.34 -1.79
C LEU A 126 -23.45 -6.93 -0.47
N VAL A 127 -24.72 -7.31 -0.23
CA VAL A 127 -25.47 -6.91 0.98
C VAL A 127 -24.75 -7.36 2.26
N VAL A 128 -23.97 -8.43 2.16
CA VAL A 128 -23.21 -8.99 3.28
C VAL A 128 -22.06 -8.06 3.71
N ASN A 129 -21.62 -7.15 2.84
CA ASN A 129 -20.64 -6.12 3.18
C ASN A 129 -21.23 -4.99 4.05
N PHE A 130 -22.56 -4.88 4.22
CA PHE A 130 -23.16 -3.90 5.13
C PHE A 130 -22.99 -4.26 6.60
N LEU A 131 -22.68 -5.52 6.90
CA LEU A 131 -22.40 -5.96 8.26
C LEU A 131 -20.93 -5.68 8.57
N SER A 132 -20.69 -4.64 9.37
CA SER A 132 -19.33 -4.18 9.65
C SER A 132 -18.57 -5.18 10.52
N HIS A 133 -17.27 -5.31 10.26
CA HIS A 133 -16.39 -6.20 11.00
C HIS A 133 -16.46 -6.03 12.55
N PRO A 134 -16.60 -4.81 13.11
CA PRO A 134 -16.81 -4.62 14.54
C PRO A 134 -18.09 -5.30 15.09
N VAL A 135 -19.21 -5.26 14.36
CA VAL A 135 -20.46 -5.93 14.76
C VAL A 135 -20.24 -7.43 14.86
N VAL A 136 -19.63 -8.01 13.83
CA VAL A 136 -19.32 -9.45 13.79
C VAL A 136 -18.43 -9.85 14.95
N ASN A 137 -17.34 -9.10 15.18
CA ASN A 137 -16.42 -9.38 16.27
C ASN A 137 -17.11 -9.27 17.64
N GLY A 138 -17.92 -8.24 17.86
CA GLY A 138 -18.71 -8.08 19.09
C GLY A 138 -19.66 -9.25 19.32
N PHE A 139 -20.43 -9.61 18.29
CA PHE A 139 -21.37 -10.72 18.34
C PHE A 139 -20.69 -12.08 18.54
N THR A 140 -19.65 -12.42 17.75
CA THR A 140 -18.98 -13.73 17.83
C THR A 140 -18.36 -13.95 19.21
N ASN A 141 -17.79 -12.91 19.85
CA ASN A 141 -17.26 -13.02 21.20
C ASN A 141 -18.36 -13.24 22.26
N ALA A 142 -19.51 -12.56 22.13
CA ALA A 142 -20.65 -12.77 23.02
C ALA A 142 -21.25 -14.16 22.83
N ALA A 143 -21.48 -14.58 21.57
CA ALA A 143 -21.95 -15.90 21.22
C ALA A 143 -20.99 -16.99 21.74
N ALA A 144 -19.68 -16.82 21.61
CA ALA A 144 -18.69 -17.73 22.17
C ALA A 144 -18.86 -17.89 23.69
N LEU A 145 -19.02 -16.80 24.44
CA LEU A 145 -19.24 -16.87 25.90
C LEU A 145 -20.57 -17.54 26.26
N ILE A 146 -21.64 -17.26 25.52
CA ILE A 146 -22.96 -17.89 25.72
C ILE A 146 -22.88 -19.40 25.42
N ILE A 147 -22.22 -19.78 24.33
CA ILE A 147 -22.01 -21.18 23.97
C ILE A 147 -21.20 -21.87 25.08
N ALA A 148 -20.09 -21.28 25.53
CA ALA A 148 -19.27 -21.86 26.59
C ALA A 148 -20.05 -22.08 27.89
N THR A 149 -20.76 -21.04 28.34
CA THR A 149 -21.54 -21.11 29.58
C THR A 149 -22.70 -22.09 29.49
N SER A 150 -23.32 -22.26 28.31
CA SER A 150 -24.39 -23.24 28.08
C SER A 150 -23.93 -24.70 28.09
N GLN A 151 -22.62 -24.97 28.16
CA GLN A 151 -22.09 -26.34 28.27
C GLN A 151 -21.74 -26.75 29.70
N LEU A 152 -21.79 -25.83 30.66
CA LEU A 152 -21.36 -26.08 32.04
C LEU A 152 -22.24 -27.14 32.74
N ASP A 153 -23.55 -27.14 32.49
CA ASP A 153 -24.50 -28.12 33.03
C ASP A 153 -24.09 -29.56 32.69
N LYS A 154 -23.71 -29.83 31.43
CA LYS A 154 -23.25 -31.13 30.94
C LYS A 154 -21.88 -31.52 31.48
N ILE A 155 -21.00 -30.57 31.73
CA ILE A 155 -19.65 -30.82 32.29
C ILE A 155 -19.76 -31.21 33.76
N PHE A 156 -20.56 -30.48 34.55
CA PHE A 156 -20.78 -30.79 35.96
C PHE A 156 -21.79 -31.93 36.18
N GLY A 157 -22.53 -32.31 35.13
CA GLY A 157 -23.57 -33.34 35.21
C GLY A 157 -24.77 -32.92 36.06
N VAL A 158 -25.11 -31.63 36.03
CA VAL A 158 -26.24 -31.05 36.75
C VAL A 158 -27.35 -30.67 35.78
N THR A 159 -28.59 -30.76 36.23
CA THR A 159 -29.78 -30.39 35.45
C THR A 159 -30.40 -29.14 36.07
N VAL A 160 -30.49 -28.07 35.28
CA VAL A 160 -30.99 -26.77 35.71
C VAL A 160 -31.99 -26.27 34.68
N GLU A 161 -33.08 -25.63 35.13
CA GLU A 161 -33.99 -24.97 34.20
C GLU A 161 -33.40 -23.67 33.69
N LYS A 162 -33.69 -23.34 32.43
CA LYS A 162 -33.27 -22.08 31.84
C LYS A 162 -34.10 -20.95 32.45
N GLY A 163 -33.42 -19.91 32.93
CA GLY A 163 -34.06 -18.65 33.32
C GLY A 163 -34.50 -17.83 32.09
N GLU A 164 -35.19 -16.71 32.31
CA GLU A 164 -35.57 -15.79 31.24
C GLU A 164 -34.34 -15.22 30.52
N HIS A 165 -33.28 -14.97 31.29
CA HIS A 165 -32.00 -14.52 30.79
C HIS A 165 -30.89 -15.56 30.99
N GLN A 166 -29.91 -15.54 30.08
CA GLN A 166 -28.78 -16.47 30.14
C GLN A 166 -27.97 -16.34 31.44
N TYR A 167 -27.79 -15.14 31.99
CA TYR A 167 -27.00 -14.94 33.21
C TYR A 167 -27.65 -15.63 34.43
N GLU A 168 -28.98 -15.68 34.50
CA GLU A 168 -29.72 -16.37 35.58
C GLU A 168 -29.48 -17.88 35.49
N THR A 169 -29.54 -18.42 34.27
CA THR A 169 -29.23 -19.83 34.00
C THR A 169 -27.81 -20.16 34.44
N VAL A 170 -26.83 -19.30 34.14
CA VAL A 170 -25.43 -19.49 34.56
C VAL A 170 -25.30 -19.48 36.08
N MET A 171 -25.93 -18.52 36.77
CA MET A 171 -25.91 -18.46 38.23
C MET A 171 -26.54 -19.70 38.86
N ALA A 172 -27.66 -20.18 38.31
CA ALA A 172 -28.32 -21.40 38.76
C ALA A 172 -27.45 -22.65 38.52
N VAL A 173 -26.76 -22.74 37.37
CA VAL A 173 -25.80 -23.82 37.08
C VAL A 173 -24.62 -23.79 38.04
N VAL A 174 -24.04 -22.62 38.32
CA VAL A 174 -22.94 -22.49 39.29
C VAL A 174 -23.38 -22.89 40.69
N ALA A 175 -24.56 -22.45 41.13
CA ALA A 175 -25.13 -22.84 42.42
C ALA A 175 -25.40 -24.36 42.50
N ALA A 176 -25.93 -24.96 41.44
CA ALA A 176 -26.17 -26.39 41.35
C ALA A 176 -24.85 -27.19 41.30
N ALA A 177 -23.84 -26.71 40.58
CA ALA A 177 -22.53 -27.35 40.48
C ALA A 177 -21.84 -27.41 41.85
N LEU A 178 -21.87 -26.32 42.63
CA LEU A 178 -21.27 -26.30 43.97
C LEU A 178 -21.89 -27.31 44.95
N ARG A 179 -23.18 -27.66 44.76
CA ARG A 179 -23.92 -28.57 45.66
C ARG A 179 -23.97 -30.01 45.16
N TRP A 180 -24.08 -30.23 43.84
CA TRP A 180 -24.56 -31.50 43.27
C TRP A 180 -23.73 -32.02 42.09
N THR A 181 -22.47 -31.58 41.92
CA THR A 181 -21.61 -32.05 40.83
C THR A 181 -21.49 -33.59 40.80
N HIS A 182 -21.73 -34.18 39.63
CA HIS A 182 -21.51 -35.60 39.39
C HIS A 182 -20.04 -35.85 39.02
N LEU A 183 -19.22 -36.18 40.03
CA LEU A 183 -17.77 -36.35 39.89
C LEU A 183 -17.33 -37.26 38.71
N PRO A 184 -17.98 -38.42 38.44
CA PRO A 184 -17.61 -39.22 37.27
C PRO A 184 -17.82 -38.49 35.94
N THR A 185 -18.88 -37.67 35.83
CA THR A 185 -19.14 -36.87 34.62
C THR A 185 -18.07 -35.81 34.43
N LEU A 186 -17.72 -35.10 35.51
CA LEU A 186 -16.63 -34.13 35.50
C LEU A 186 -15.30 -34.79 35.12
N GLY A 187 -15.02 -35.98 35.67
CA GLY A 187 -13.84 -36.77 35.33
C GLY A 187 -13.76 -37.11 33.83
N MET A 188 -14.88 -37.50 33.21
CA MET A 188 -14.94 -37.76 31.76
C MET A 188 -14.68 -36.49 30.93
N ALA A 189 -15.20 -35.33 31.35
CA ALA A 189 -14.92 -34.05 30.69
C ALA A 189 -13.44 -33.66 30.81
N VAL A 190 -12.87 -33.72 32.01
CA VAL A 190 -11.47 -33.40 32.27
C VAL A 190 -10.54 -34.32 31.49
N LEU A 191 -10.83 -35.63 31.47
CA LEU A 191 -10.08 -36.59 30.66
C LEU A 191 -10.15 -36.25 29.17
N ALA A 192 -11.33 -35.92 28.64
CA ALA A 192 -11.47 -35.51 27.25
C ALA A 192 -10.63 -34.26 26.92
N PHE A 193 -10.65 -33.24 27.79
CA PHE A 193 -9.79 -32.07 27.63
C PHE A 193 -8.30 -32.42 27.69
N ALA A 194 -7.88 -33.24 28.65
CA ALA A 194 -6.50 -33.67 28.80
C ALA A 194 -5.99 -34.41 27.56
N ILE A 195 -6.80 -35.30 26.99
CA ILE A 195 -6.49 -36.01 25.73
C ILE A 195 -6.40 -35.00 24.58
N MET A 196 -7.41 -34.14 24.39
CA MET A 196 -7.44 -33.21 23.27
C MET A 196 -6.28 -32.20 23.29
N VAL A 197 -5.97 -31.63 24.45
CA VAL A 197 -4.87 -30.67 24.64
C VAL A 197 -3.52 -31.37 24.61
N GLY A 198 -3.39 -32.52 25.26
CA GLY A 198 -2.17 -33.32 25.29
C GLY A 198 -1.73 -33.77 23.91
N LEU A 199 -2.63 -34.43 23.14
CA LEU A 199 -2.30 -34.84 21.77
C LEU A 199 -2.02 -33.66 20.86
N ARG A 200 -2.72 -32.52 21.03
CA ARG A 200 -2.46 -31.32 20.23
C ARG A 200 -1.04 -30.78 20.42
N ARG A 201 -0.48 -30.90 21.64
CA ARG A 201 0.89 -30.50 21.93
C ARG A 201 1.93 -31.52 21.46
N VAL A 202 1.64 -32.82 21.59
CA VAL A 202 2.58 -33.89 21.21
C VAL A 202 2.64 -34.06 19.70
N ASN A 203 1.50 -34.23 19.03
CA ASN A 203 1.43 -34.38 17.58
C ASN A 203 0.13 -33.80 17.01
N PRO A 204 0.17 -32.57 16.46
CA PRO A 204 -1.02 -31.90 15.94
C PRO A 204 -1.62 -32.55 14.70
N ARG A 205 -0.95 -33.54 14.08
CA ARG A 205 -1.48 -34.27 12.92
C ARG A 205 -2.48 -35.36 13.31
N LEU A 206 -2.47 -35.81 14.56
CA LEU A 206 -3.41 -36.82 15.03
C LEU A 206 -4.80 -36.20 15.27
N PRO A 207 -5.91 -36.89 14.92
CA PRO A 207 -7.27 -36.41 15.15
C PRO A 207 -7.62 -36.50 16.65
N ASN A 208 -7.13 -35.54 17.42
CA ASN A 208 -7.23 -35.47 18.87
C ASN A 208 -8.67 -35.57 19.42
N VAL A 209 -9.64 -34.95 18.73
CA VAL A 209 -11.07 -35.03 19.07
C VAL A 209 -11.58 -36.47 18.97
N LEU A 210 -11.23 -37.19 17.89
CA LEU A 210 -11.66 -38.57 17.69
C LEU A 210 -11.05 -39.49 18.75
N VAL A 211 -9.76 -39.31 19.07
CA VAL A 211 -9.10 -40.11 20.10
C VAL A 211 -9.79 -39.93 21.45
N ALA A 212 -10.14 -38.69 21.82
CA ALA A 212 -10.88 -38.41 23.04
C ALA A 212 -12.26 -39.10 23.03
N VAL A 213 -13.01 -39.03 21.93
CA VAL A 213 -14.31 -39.69 21.76
C VAL A 213 -14.16 -41.20 21.88
N LEU A 214 -13.18 -41.81 21.24
CA LEU A 214 -12.99 -43.27 21.23
C LEU A 214 -12.62 -43.78 22.62
N VAL A 215 -11.62 -43.17 23.26
CA VAL A 215 -11.19 -43.55 24.62
C VAL A 215 -12.31 -43.39 25.62
N THR A 216 -13.01 -42.25 25.61
CA THR A 216 -14.09 -41.99 26.57
C THR A 216 -15.33 -42.85 26.31
N THR A 217 -15.64 -43.19 25.06
CA THR A 217 -16.72 -44.12 24.71
C THR A 217 -16.40 -45.54 25.20
N VAL A 218 -15.17 -46.01 24.99
CA VAL A 218 -14.72 -47.34 25.48
C VAL A 218 -14.77 -47.38 27.00
N MET A 219 -14.26 -46.35 27.69
CA MET A 219 -14.36 -46.26 29.15
C MET A 219 -15.81 -46.23 29.63
N SER A 220 -16.66 -45.44 28.99
CA SER A 220 -18.09 -45.35 29.31
C SER A 220 -18.79 -46.72 29.18
N ALA A 221 -18.45 -47.49 28.14
CA ALA A 221 -18.97 -48.82 27.92
C ALA A 221 -18.45 -49.83 28.97
N LEU A 222 -17.14 -49.84 29.24
CA LEU A 222 -16.52 -50.77 30.19
C LEU A 222 -16.97 -50.55 31.64
N PHE A 223 -17.16 -49.30 32.06
CA PHE A 223 -17.56 -48.96 33.43
C PHE A 223 -19.08 -48.89 33.62
N HIS A 224 -19.88 -49.23 32.60
CA HIS A 224 -21.34 -49.07 32.61
C HIS A 224 -21.76 -47.67 33.10
N PHE A 225 -21.16 -46.64 32.50
CA PHE A 225 -21.31 -45.25 32.94
C PHE A 225 -22.76 -44.76 32.89
N ASP A 226 -23.56 -45.23 31.92
CA ASP A 226 -25.00 -45.00 31.84
C ASP A 226 -25.76 -46.05 32.66
N ARG A 227 -25.94 -45.80 33.97
CA ARG A 227 -26.80 -46.61 34.82
C ARG A 227 -28.23 -46.09 34.73
N ARG A 228 -29.08 -46.71 33.90
CA ARG A 228 -30.51 -46.40 33.79
C ARG A 228 -31.36 -47.60 34.14
N GLN A 229 -32.45 -47.36 34.88
CA GLN A 229 -33.48 -48.35 35.15
C GLN A 229 -34.85 -47.70 34.99
N THR A 230 -35.81 -48.42 34.42
CA THR A 230 -37.23 -48.04 34.44
C THR A 230 -37.92 -48.85 35.52
N VAL A 231 -38.61 -48.17 36.43
CA VAL A 231 -39.28 -48.80 37.57
C VAL A 231 -40.75 -48.37 37.62
N PRO A 232 -41.68 -49.29 37.90
CA PRO A 232 -43.06 -48.89 38.19
C PRO A 232 -43.11 -48.00 39.43
N LEU A 233 -44.00 -47.01 39.42
CA LEU A 233 -44.14 -46.00 40.48
C LEU A 233 -44.40 -46.63 41.86
N GLU A 234 -45.03 -47.81 41.88
CA GLU A 234 -45.28 -48.64 43.06
C GLU A 234 -43.99 -49.06 43.79
N ARG A 235 -42.87 -49.22 43.07
CA ARG A 235 -41.56 -49.58 43.63
C ARG A 235 -40.75 -48.38 44.14
N ILE A 236 -41.30 -47.17 44.07
CA ILE A 236 -40.69 -45.98 44.65
C ILE A 236 -41.41 -45.69 45.97
N ALA A 237 -40.75 -45.92 47.10
CA ALA A 237 -41.29 -45.79 48.44
C ALA A 237 -41.20 -44.34 48.95
N SER A 238 -41.88 -43.43 48.26
CA SER A 238 -42.01 -42.03 48.67
C SER A 238 -43.43 -41.53 48.33
N PRO A 239 -44.31 -41.30 49.33
CA PRO A 239 -45.65 -40.79 49.09
C PRO A 239 -45.65 -39.42 48.40
N THR A 240 -44.73 -38.54 48.82
CA THR A 240 -44.59 -37.18 48.26
C THR A 240 -44.15 -37.21 46.80
N PHE A 241 -43.21 -38.09 46.43
CA PHE A 241 -42.81 -38.25 45.03
C PHE A 241 -43.96 -38.78 44.16
N ARG A 242 -44.75 -39.74 44.66
CA ARG A 242 -45.91 -40.27 43.91
C ARG A 242 -46.93 -39.18 43.64
N GLU A 243 -47.22 -38.35 44.64
CA GLU A 243 -48.12 -37.20 44.47
C GLU A 243 -47.56 -36.19 43.45
N ALA A 244 -46.27 -35.87 43.54
CA ALA A 244 -45.61 -34.96 42.61
C ALA A 244 -45.65 -35.48 41.15
N VAL A 245 -45.49 -36.79 40.92
CA VAL A 245 -45.61 -37.39 39.57
C VAL A 245 -47.03 -37.23 39.01
N VAL A 246 -48.05 -37.45 39.83
CA VAL A 246 -49.45 -37.26 39.42
C VAL A 246 -49.75 -35.79 39.12
N ARG A 247 -49.29 -34.87 39.96
CA ARG A 247 -49.43 -33.41 39.75
C ARG A 247 -48.72 -32.95 38.48
N PHE A 248 -47.49 -33.43 38.24
CA PHE A 248 -46.75 -33.14 37.02
C PHE A 248 -47.49 -33.64 35.77
N ASN A 249 -47.97 -34.88 35.77
CA ASN A 249 -48.72 -35.43 34.64
C ASN A 249 -50.01 -34.63 34.36
N ALA A 250 -50.71 -34.20 35.41
CA ALA A 250 -51.89 -33.35 35.28
C ALA A 250 -51.54 -31.96 34.70
N ALA A 251 -50.44 -31.35 35.16
CA ALA A 251 -49.96 -30.06 34.63
C ALA A 251 -49.54 -30.17 33.15
N VAL A 252 -48.85 -31.24 32.75
CA VAL A 252 -48.46 -31.47 31.34
C VAL A 252 -49.68 -31.72 30.46
N ALA A 253 -50.69 -32.45 30.96
CA ALA A 253 -51.95 -32.65 30.25
C ALA A 253 -52.69 -31.31 30.03
N ARG A 254 -52.80 -30.47 31.07
CA ARG A 254 -53.37 -29.12 30.98
C ARG A 254 -52.63 -28.24 29.98
N LEU A 255 -51.30 -28.25 30.00
CA LEU A 255 -50.48 -27.52 29.02
C LEU A 255 -50.78 -27.98 27.59
N SER A 256 -50.84 -29.29 27.36
CA SER A 256 -51.13 -29.86 26.04
C SER A 256 -52.52 -29.49 25.53
N GLU A 257 -53.51 -29.46 26.43
CA GLU A 257 -54.89 -29.02 26.13
C GLU A 257 -54.94 -27.52 25.75
N LEU A 258 -54.27 -26.67 26.52
CA LEU A 258 -54.17 -25.24 26.22
C LEU A 258 -53.44 -24.97 24.89
N GLU A 259 -52.40 -25.74 24.55
CA GLU A 259 -51.69 -25.61 23.27
C GLU A 259 -52.57 -26.04 22.08
N ALA A 260 -53.42 -27.06 22.28
CA ALA A 260 -54.43 -27.45 21.29
C ALA A 260 -55.49 -26.35 21.11
N LEU A 261 -56.02 -25.81 22.21
CA LEU A 261 -56.98 -24.69 22.22
C LEU A 261 -56.39 -23.44 21.57
N ARG A 262 -55.09 -23.17 21.75
CA ARG A 262 -54.40 -22.03 21.10
C ARG A 262 -54.40 -22.19 19.59
N THR A 263 -54.10 -23.40 19.14
CA THR A 263 -54.04 -23.72 17.73
C THR A 263 -55.42 -23.56 17.09
N GLU A 264 -56.48 -24.03 17.76
CA GLU A 264 -57.86 -23.88 17.30
C GLU A 264 -58.34 -22.42 17.36
N GLY A 265 -58.09 -21.73 18.48
CA GLY A 265 -58.44 -20.32 18.69
C GLY A 265 -57.80 -19.39 17.67
N HIS A 266 -56.51 -19.56 17.35
CA HIS A 266 -55.86 -18.79 16.30
C HIS A 266 -56.37 -19.12 14.89
N ARG A 267 -56.81 -20.35 14.62
CA ARG A 267 -57.49 -20.67 13.36
C ARG A 267 -58.83 -19.94 13.27
N ALA A 268 -59.63 -19.96 14.35
CA ALA A 268 -60.92 -19.30 14.42
C ALA A 268 -60.81 -17.76 14.34
N LEU A 269 -59.86 -17.15 15.05
CA LEU A 269 -59.57 -15.71 15.01
C LEU A 269 -59.25 -15.28 13.58
N ALA A 270 -58.35 -15.99 12.92
CA ALA A 270 -57.95 -15.62 11.57
C ALA A 270 -59.06 -15.87 10.54
N ALA A 271 -59.88 -16.91 10.69
CA ALA A 271 -61.08 -17.07 9.86
C ALA A 271 -62.06 -15.90 10.05
N ALA A 272 -62.17 -15.37 11.28
CA ALA A 272 -62.99 -14.18 11.57
C ALA A 272 -62.37 -12.89 11.01
N GLU A 273 -61.05 -12.71 11.07
CA GLU A 273 -60.34 -11.57 10.46
C GLU A 273 -60.46 -11.56 8.93
N GLU A 274 -60.35 -12.72 8.30
CA GLU A 274 -60.54 -12.92 6.86
C GLU A 274 -62.00 -12.64 6.44
N SER A 275 -62.97 -13.06 7.27
CA SER A 275 -64.39 -12.75 7.06
C SER A 275 -64.70 -11.26 7.28
N ALA A 276 -64.03 -10.59 8.21
CA ALA A 276 -64.19 -9.15 8.47
C ALA A 276 -63.61 -8.29 7.35
N THR A 277 -62.46 -8.69 6.79
CA THR A 277 -61.85 -8.02 5.63
C THR A 277 -62.67 -8.22 4.35
N ALA A 278 -63.27 -9.41 4.15
CA ALA A 278 -64.19 -9.66 3.04
C ALA A 278 -65.52 -8.88 3.15
N PHE A 279 -66.04 -8.65 4.36
CA PHE A 279 -67.25 -7.85 4.58
C PHE A 279 -67.00 -6.33 4.37
N CYS A 280 -65.82 -5.83 4.76
CA CYS A 280 -65.50 -4.41 4.69
C CYS A 280 -65.28 -3.88 3.25
N GLN A 281 -64.85 -4.74 2.32
CA GLN A 281 -64.68 -4.37 0.90
C GLN A 281 -65.99 -4.01 0.17
N ARG A 282 -67.16 -4.38 0.71
CA ARG A 282 -68.46 -4.03 0.09
C ARG A 282 -68.98 -2.64 0.43
N CYS A 283 -68.44 -1.97 1.45
CA CYS A 283 -69.06 -0.73 1.96
C CYS A 283 -68.15 0.51 1.94
N HIS A 284 -66.81 0.42 1.98
CA HIS A 284 -65.93 1.60 1.93
C HIS A 284 -64.58 1.34 1.21
N PRO A 285 -63.99 2.34 0.52
CA PRO A 285 -62.65 2.23 -0.08
C PRO A 285 -61.54 2.28 0.99
N PRO A 286 -60.34 1.72 0.69
CA PRO A 286 -59.37 1.35 1.71
C PRO A 286 -58.60 2.56 2.23
N ARG A 287 -58.96 3.05 3.42
CA ARG A 287 -58.05 3.83 4.28
C ARG A 287 -58.13 3.31 5.72
N ASP A 288 -56.94 2.95 6.22
CA ASP A 288 -56.50 2.85 7.61
C ASP A 288 -57.38 2.08 8.61
N VAL A 289 -57.14 0.77 8.71
CA VAL A 289 -57.56 -0.07 9.84
C VAL A 289 -56.55 0.02 11.01
N VAL A 290 -55.93 1.18 11.23
CA VAL A 290 -54.98 1.40 12.35
C VAL A 290 -55.54 2.32 13.44
N ALA A 291 -56.74 2.89 13.25
CA ALA A 291 -57.41 3.70 14.27
C ALA A 291 -58.62 2.97 14.86
N PHE A 292 -58.38 1.97 15.72
CA PHE A 292 -59.41 1.46 16.63
C PHE A 292 -58.96 1.63 18.09
N ARG A 293 -58.68 2.90 18.45
CA ARG A 293 -58.63 3.38 19.83
C ARG A 293 -59.50 4.62 19.91
N GLY A 294 -60.62 4.50 20.60
CA GLY A 294 -61.49 5.62 20.96
C GLY A 294 -62.68 5.78 20.02
N GLU A 295 -63.87 5.55 20.57
CA GLU A 295 -65.13 6.15 20.15
C GLU A 295 -65.69 5.74 18.78
N ALA A 296 -66.29 4.56 18.70
CA ALA A 296 -67.39 4.32 17.78
C ALA A 296 -68.51 3.57 18.50
N ARG A 297 -69.68 4.21 18.59
CA ARG A 297 -70.90 3.64 19.16
C ARG A 297 -71.23 2.33 18.44
N VAL A 298 -71.34 1.28 19.25
CA VAL A 298 -71.75 -0.06 18.87
C VAL A 298 -73.15 -0.03 18.26
N ALA A 299 -73.24 -0.37 16.97
CA ALA A 299 -74.44 -0.98 16.43
C ALA A 299 -74.31 -2.49 16.70
N ALA A 300 -75.23 -3.01 17.52
CA ALA A 300 -75.19 -4.37 18.04
C ALA A 300 -75.15 -5.44 16.92
N GLY A 301 -74.20 -6.37 17.00
CA GLY A 301 -74.26 -7.65 16.26
C GLY A 301 -73.37 -7.80 15.03
N GLY A 302 -72.28 -7.06 14.90
CA GLY A 302 -71.36 -7.14 13.76
C GLY A 302 -70.08 -7.94 14.04
N ILE A 303 -69.67 -8.76 13.06
CA ILE A 303 -68.39 -9.50 12.92
C ILE A 303 -67.14 -8.89 13.63
N PRO A 304 -66.89 -7.55 13.68
CA PRO A 304 -65.82 -6.95 14.48
C PRO A 304 -65.83 -7.25 15.99
N GLU A 305 -67.00 -7.38 16.65
CA GLU A 305 -67.04 -7.76 18.07
C GLU A 305 -66.54 -9.19 18.29
N ARG A 306 -66.84 -10.09 17.34
CA ARG A 306 -66.39 -11.49 17.39
C ARG A 306 -64.88 -11.60 17.19
N ALA A 307 -64.29 -10.80 16.28
CA ALA A 307 -62.85 -10.75 16.08
C ALA A 307 -62.13 -10.16 17.31
N LEU A 308 -62.66 -9.09 17.90
CA LEU A 308 -62.11 -8.50 19.14
C LEU A 308 -62.19 -9.47 20.32
N ALA A 309 -63.34 -10.16 20.50
CA ALA A 309 -63.52 -11.18 21.52
C ALA A 309 -62.55 -12.36 21.32
N LEU A 310 -62.36 -12.82 20.08
CA LEU A 310 -61.39 -13.87 19.76
C LEU A 310 -59.94 -13.41 20.00
N HIS A 311 -59.62 -12.13 19.78
CA HIS A 311 -58.30 -11.57 20.06
C HIS A 311 -58.03 -11.47 21.57
N GLN A 312 -59.02 -11.02 22.35
CA GLN A 312 -58.95 -11.02 23.82
C GLN A 312 -58.83 -12.44 24.38
N MET A 313 -59.61 -13.39 23.84
CA MET A 313 -59.49 -14.80 24.20
C MET A 313 -58.10 -15.35 23.87
N ALA A 314 -57.52 -15.02 22.72
CA ALA A 314 -56.17 -15.44 22.36
C ALA A 314 -55.12 -14.88 23.33
N GLY A 315 -55.23 -13.61 23.74
CA GLY A 315 -54.35 -13.01 24.75
C GLY A 315 -54.47 -13.66 26.13
N LEU A 316 -55.69 -13.96 26.59
CA LEU A 316 -55.91 -14.71 27.84
C LEU A 316 -55.37 -16.13 27.76
N LEU A 317 -55.50 -16.78 26.61
CA LEU A 317 -55.02 -18.13 26.40
C LEU A 317 -53.48 -18.19 26.39
N ASP A 318 -52.82 -17.19 25.80
CA ASP A 318 -51.36 -17.05 25.85
C ASP A 318 -50.88 -16.87 27.30
N HIS A 319 -51.59 -16.08 28.12
CA HIS A 319 -51.28 -15.93 29.55
C HIS A 319 -51.42 -17.25 30.32
N HIS A 320 -52.53 -17.98 30.14
CA HIS A 320 -52.72 -19.28 30.79
C HIS A 320 -51.71 -20.34 30.34
N LEU A 321 -51.24 -20.26 29.09
CA LEU A 321 -50.16 -21.11 28.61
C LEU A 321 -48.84 -20.83 29.33
N GLU A 322 -48.54 -19.55 29.56
CA GLU A 322 -47.35 -19.13 30.29
C GLU A 322 -47.40 -19.59 31.75
N GLU A 323 -48.55 -19.43 32.41
CA GLU A 323 -48.80 -19.97 33.75
C GLU A 323 -48.65 -21.50 33.80
N ALA A 324 -49.24 -22.22 32.84
CA ALA A 324 -49.17 -23.68 32.77
C ALA A 324 -47.73 -24.17 32.50
N ARG A 325 -46.96 -23.47 31.66
CA ARG A 325 -45.53 -23.74 31.46
C ARG A 325 -44.73 -23.55 32.74
N GLY A 326 -44.98 -22.46 33.47
CA GLY A 326 -44.36 -22.21 34.77
C GLY A 326 -44.73 -23.27 35.81
N GLU A 327 -45.96 -23.75 35.82
CA GLU A 327 -46.40 -24.85 36.68
C GLU A 327 -45.69 -26.17 36.36
N VAL A 328 -45.63 -26.56 35.07
CA VAL A 328 -44.88 -27.75 34.62
C VAL A 328 -43.40 -27.66 34.99
N GLY A 329 -42.78 -26.47 34.84
CA GLY A 329 -41.39 -26.23 35.21
C GLY A 329 -41.14 -26.43 36.72
N ARG A 330 -41.97 -25.82 37.57
CA ARG A 330 -41.89 -26.00 39.03
C ARG A 330 -41.98 -27.47 39.44
N TRP A 331 -42.97 -28.20 38.94
CA TRP A 331 -43.11 -29.63 39.25
C TRP A 331 -41.94 -30.46 38.70
N ARG A 332 -41.40 -30.11 37.53
CA ARG A 332 -40.21 -30.76 37.00
C ARG A 332 -39.00 -30.54 37.90
N GLN A 333 -38.73 -29.31 38.34
CA GLN A 333 -37.64 -29.03 39.27
C GLN A 333 -37.77 -29.81 40.56
N GLU A 334 -38.98 -29.85 41.13
CA GLU A 334 -39.27 -30.60 42.34
C GLU A 334 -38.98 -32.09 42.13
N LEU A 335 -39.53 -32.69 41.06
CA LEU A 335 -39.30 -34.10 40.76
C LEU A 335 -37.82 -34.44 40.58
N VAL A 336 -37.07 -33.62 39.84
CA VAL A 336 -35.64 -33.83 39.57
C VAL A 336 -34.77 -33.67 40.84
N SER A 337 -35.25 -32.95 41.85
CA SER A 337 -34.56 -32.79 43.13
C SER A 337 -34.56 -34.06 44.00
N TYR A 338 -35.48 -34.99 43.77
CA TYR A 338 -35.55 -36.23 44.53
C TYR A 338 -34.35 -37.13 44.24
N VAL A 339 -33.78 -37.70 45.30
CA VAL A 339 -32.71 -38.69 45.24
C VAL A 339 -33.20 -39.95 45.93
N PHE A 340 -32.92 -41.10 45.31
CA PHE A 340 -33.28 -42.41 45.83
C PHE A 340 -32.04 -43.30 45.96
N LEU A 341 -32.08 -44.20 46.93
CA LEU A 341 -31.15 -45.32 47.05
C LEU A 341 -31.92 -46.61 46.76
N GLN A 342 -31.28 -47.55 46.07
CA GLN A 342 -31.87 -48.86 45.84
C GLN A 342 -31.61 -49.73 47.06
N VAL A 343 -32.68 -50.27 47.67
CA VAL A 343 -32.63 -51.10 48.87
C VAL A 343 -33.36 -52.42 48.60
N ARG A 344 -32.78 -53.52 49.06
CA ARG A 344 -33.40 -54.85 48.96
C ARG A 344 -34.33 -55.11 50.14
N GLN A 345 -35.60 -55.39 49.88
CA GLN A 345 -36.57 -55.77 50.92
C GLN A 345 -36.43 -57.24 51.33
N ALA A 346 -37.04 -57.60 52.47
CA ALA A 346 -37.00 -58.96 53.04
C ALA A 346 -37.64 -60.04 52.13
N ASP A 347 -38.52 -59.63 51.21
CA ASP A 347 -39.17 -60.45 50.19
C ASP A 347 -38.30 -60.64 48.92
N GLY A 348 -37.09 -60.06 48.89
CA GLY A 348 -36.16 -60.11 47.78
C GLY A 348 -36.41 -59.06 46.68
N THR A 349 -37.44 -58.23 46.78
CA THR A 349 -37.73 -57.17 45.80
C THR A 349 -36.85 -55.94 46.02
N MET A 350 -36.53 -55.24 44.93
CA MET A 350 -35.73 -54.01 44.97
C MET A 350 -36.67 -52.79 44.96
N VAL A 351 -36.55 -51.94 45.97
CA VAL A 351 -37.38 -50.74 46.16
C VAL A 351 -36.48 -49.52 46.25
N PHE A 352 -36.93 -48.41 45.69
CA PHE A 352 -36.23 -47.13 45.71
C PHE A 352 -36.74 -46.25 46.84
N VAL A 353 -35.87 -45.90 47.77
CA VAL A 353 -36.23 -45.21 49.02
C VAL A 353 -35.40 -43.92 49.14
N PRO A 354 -35.96 -42.80 49.64
CA PRO A 354 -35.19 -41.61 49.97
C PRO A 354 -34.05 -41.92 50.96
N PRO A 355 -32.89 -41.25 50.88
CA PRO A 355 -31.75 -41.48 51.79
C PRO A 355 -32.10 -41.45 53.27
N ASP A 356 -33.05 -40.59 53.66
CA ASP A 356 -33.45 -40.38 55.06
C ASP A 356 -34.42 -41.46 55.58
N ALA A 357 -34.96 -42.29 54.69
CA ALA A 357 -35.98 -43.31 54.99
C ALA A 357 -35.46 -44.75 54.82
N VAL A 358 -34.14 -44.94 54.72
CA VAL A 358 -33.53 -46.28 54.60
C VAL A 358 -33.68 -47.05 55.93
N PRO A 359 -34.26 -48.26 55.94
CA PRO A 359 -34.38 -49.07 57.15
C PRO A 359 -33.03 -49.41 57.77
N ALA A 360 -32.90 -49.29 59.09
CA ALA A 360 -31.67 -49.61 59.81
C ALA A 360 -31.26 -51.08 59.58
N GLY A 361 -30.11 -51.30 58.93
CA GLY A 361 -29.57 -52.63 58.62
C GLY A 361 -29.80 -53.14 57.20
N ALA A 362 -30.51 -52.40 56.33
CA ALA A 362 -30.70 -52.79 54.94
C ALA A 362 -29.48 -52.43 54.05
N ALA A 363 -29.00 -53.38 53.25
CA ALA A 363 -27.90 -53.15 52.31
C ALA A 363 -28.38 -52.33 51.10
N SER A 364 -27.79 -51.15 50.89
CA SER A 364 -28.02 -50.33 49.69
C SER A 364 -26.88 -50.47 48.70
N ASP A 365 -27.15 -50.21 47.42
CA ASP A 365 -26.16 -50.25 46.33
C ASP A 365 -25.17 -49.06 46.33
N GLY A 366 -25.30 -48.13 47.29
CA GLY A 366 -24.53 -46.88 47.38
C GLY A 366 -24.73 -45.91 46.22
N THR A 367 -25.57 -46.23 45.23
CA THR A 367 -25.79 -45.44 44.02
C THR A 367 -26.95 -44.48 44.24
N LYS A 368 -26.71 -43.19 44.02
CA LYS A 368 -27.75 -42.16 44.08
C LYS A 368 -28.54 -42.14 42.78
N TRP A 369 -29.75 -42.66 42.79
CA TRP A 369 -30.67 -42.68 41.66
C TRP A 369 -31.51 -41.41 41.63
N ARG A 370 -31.64 -40.80 40.46
CA ARG A 370 -32.45 -39.59 40.24
C ARG A 370 -33.49 -39.84 39.15
N PRO A 371 -34.71 -39.32 39.30
CA PRO A 371 -35.73 -39.42 38.26
C PRO A 371 -35.38 -38.54 37.06
N LYS A 372 -35.56 -39.08 35.86
CA LYS A 372 -35.32 -38.37 34.61
C LYS A 372 -36.63 -37.85 34.06
N VAL A 373 -36.92 -36.58 34.32
CA VAL A 373 -38.19 -35.96 33.92
C VAL A 373 -38.02 -35.17 32.63
N GLY A 374 -38.75 -35.56 31.58
CA GLY A 374 -38.75 -34.92 30.27
C GLY A 374 -39.91 -33.94 30.08
N ALA A 375 -40.20 -33.59 28.81
CA ALA A 375 -41.37 -32.79 28.42
C ALA A 375 -42.66 -33.60 28.26
N LYS A 376 -42.55 -34.93 28.29
CA LYS A 376 -43.68 -35.84 28.18
C LYS A 376 -44.19 -36.23 29.57
N PRO A 377 -45.49 -36.58 29.71
CA PRO A 377 -46.00 -37.23 30.91
C PRO A 377 -45.19 -38.47 31.25
N LEU A 378 -44.99 -38.73 32.54
CA LEU A 378 -44.30 -39.92 33.04
C LEU A 378 -45.26 -41.12 33.03
N GLU A 379 -44.82 -42.21 32.40
CA GLU A 379 -45.57 -43.48 32.41
C GLU A 379 -45.50 -44.11 33.81
N LEU A 380 -46.64 -44.26 34.48
CA LEU A 380 -46.72 -44.75 35.86
C LEU A 380 -46.14 -46.17 36.04
N SER A 381 -46.17 -46.98 34.98
CA SER A 381 -45.59 -48.34 34.95
C SER A 381 -44.08 -48.36 34.72
N ALA A 382 -43.48 -47.25 34.26
CA ALA A 382 -42.10 -47.19 33.80
C ALA A 382 -41.46 -45.80 34.05
N ILE A 383 -41.28 -45.45 35.32
CA ILE A 383 -40.57 -44.23 35.72
C ILE A 383 -39.06 -44.39 35.44
N PRO A 384 -38.45 -43.55 34.60
CA PRO A 384 -37.03 -43.62 34.30
C PRO A 384 -36.19 -43.03 35.44
N LEU A 385 -35.34 -43.85 36.05
CA LEU A 385 -34.31 -43.44 37.01
C LEU A 385 -32.92 -43.56 36.41
N SER A 386 -32.04 -42.60 36.73
CA SER A 386 -30.63 -42.60 36.35
C SER A 386 -29.72 -42.50 37.58
N GLY A 387 -28.80 -43.44 37.72
CA GLY A 387 -27.76 -43.46 38.76
C GLY A 387 -26.34 -43.25 38.22
N GLY A 388 -26.20 -42.96 36.93
CA GLY A 388 -24.93 -42.74 36.24
C GLY A 388 -24.94 -41.45 35.41
N GLY A 389 -23.88 -41.22 34.63
CA GLY A 389 -23.76 -40.01 33.84
C GLY A 389 -24.51 -40.08 32.50
N ALA A 390 -24.84 -38.91 31.96
CA ALA A 390 -25.61 -38.83 30.72
C ALA A 390 -24.76 -39.23 29.48
N VAL A 391 -25.31 -40.13 28.67
CA VAL A 391 -24.79 -40.50 27.33
C VAL A 391 -25.73 -40.06 26.22
N VAL A 392 -25.25 -40.06 24.97
CA VAL A 392 -26.01 -39.70 23.77
C VAL A 392 -27.32 -40.49 23.66
N GLY A 393 -27.29 -41.79 23.94
CA GLY A 393 -28.48 -42.65 23.88
C GLY A 393 -28.75 -43.21 22.49
N THR A 394 -29.98 -43.67 22.26
CA THR A 394 -30.34 -44.41 21.05
C THR A 394 -30.29 -43.54 19.79
N ILE A 395 -29.54 -44.01 18.79
CA ILE A 395 -29.44 -43.41 17.47
C ILE A 395 -30.21 -44.30 16.48
N PRO A 396 -31.14 -43.74 15.66
CA PRO A 396 -31.84 -44.51 14.65
C PRO A 396 -30.85 -45.21 13.71
N LYS A 397 -31.06 -46.51 13.45
CA LYS A 397 -30.23 -47.25 12.50
C LYS A 397 -30.65 -46.88 11.07
N GLY A 398 -29.67 -46.75 10.17
CA GLY A 398 -29.90 -46.49 8.75
C GLY A 398 -29.79 -45.02 8.37
N LEU A 399 -30.09 -44.74 7.10
CA LEU A 399 -30.07 -43.38 6.54
C LEU A 399 -31.36 -42.63 6.85
N PRO A 400 -31.32 -41.28 6.97
CA PRO A 400 -32.52 -40.49 7.18
C PRO A 400 -33.46 -40.63 5.98
N SER A 401 -34.72 -40.99 6.24
CA SER A 401 -35.74 -41.02 5.19
C SER A 401 -36.10 -39.59 4.76
N PRO A 402 -36.29 -39.35 3.45
CA PRO A 402 -36.79 -38.07 2.97
C PRO A 402 -38.14 -37.74 3.61
N LYS A 403 -38.25 -36.58 4.27
CA LYS A 403 -39.49 -36.07 4.85
C LYS A 403 -39.72 -34.64 4.38
N VAL A 404 -40.93 -34.37 3.89
CA VAL A 404 -41.33 -33.01 3.53
C VAL A 404 -41.66 -32.23 4.81
N PRO A 405 -41.02 -31.06 5.06
CA PRO A 405 -41.38 -30.20 6.19
C PRO A 405 -42.84 -29.77 6.09
N ARG A 406 -43.55 -29.69 7.23
CA ARG A 406 -44.92 -29.15 7.25
C ARG A 406 -44.85 -27.63 7.10
N PHE A 407 -45.26 -27.13 5.95
CA PHE A 407 -45.28 -25.69 5.67
C PHE A 407 -46.56 -25.06 6.22
N ASP A 408 -46.41 -24.31 7.31
CA ASP A 408 -47.44 -23.43 7.85
C ASP A 408 -47.02 -21.98 7.57
N LEU A 409 -47.76 -21.27 6.71
CA LEU A 409 -47.41 -19.90 6.30
C LEU A 409 -47.32 -18.94 7.50
N ARG A 410 -48.08 -19.16 8.57
CA ARG A 410 -48.06 -18.29 9.76
C ARG A 410 -46.80 -18.50 10.58
N VAL A 411 -46.45 -19.76 10.81
CA VAL A 411 -45.19 -20.09 11.50
C VAL A 411 -44.01 -19.63 10.66
N MET A 412 -44.05 -19.79 9.34
CA MET A 412 -43.04 -19.25 8.43
C MET A 412 -42.91 -17.72 8.54
N GLY A 413 -44.03 -16.99 8.63
CA GLY A 413 -44.03 -15.55 8.87
C GLY A 413 -43.36 -15.15 10.19
N LYS A 414 -43.60 -15.90 11.28
CA LYS A 414 -42.94 -15.69 12.58
C LYS A 414 -41.45 -16.02 12.55
N LEU A 415 -41.05 -17.04 11.79
CA LEU A 415 -39.65 -17.48 11.68
C LEU A 415 -38.84 -16.67 10.68
N LEU A 416 -39.47 -15.91 9.79
CA LEU A 416 -38.80 -15.20 8.70
C LEU A 416 -37.71 -14.23 9.19
N PRO A 417 -37.92 -13.37 10.22
CA PRO A 417 -36.87 -12.49 10.71
C PRO A 417 -35.65 -13.26 11.22
N SER A 418 -35.86 -14.29 12.04
CA SER A 418 -34.78 -15.14 12.55
C SER A 418 -34.07 -15.89 11.42
N ALA A 419 -34.81 -16.39 10.43
CA ALA A 419 -34.26 -17.04 9.25
C ALA A 419 -33.36 -16.10 8.44
N MET A 420 -33.76 -14.84 8.26
CA MET A 420 -32.96 -13.83 7.56
C MET A 420 -31.65 -13.54 8.30
N ILE A 421 -31.70 -13.39 9.62
CA ILE A 421 -30.49 -13.13 10.43
C ILE A 421 -29.57 -14.36 10.40
N ILE A 422 -30.09 -15.57 10.59
CA ILE A 422 -29.32 -16.82 10.50
C ILE A 422 -28.69 -16.97 9.11
N ALA A 423 -29.44 -16.65 8.06
CA ALA A 423 -28.98 -16.71 6.68
C ALA A 423 -27.83 -15.73 6.39
N LEU A 424 -27.99 -14.46 6.77
CA LEU A 424 -27.00 -13.41 6.56
C LEU A 424 -25.73 -13.66 7.39
N LEU A 425 -25.90 -13.93 8.68
CA LEU A 425 -24.78 -14.18 9.59
C LEU A 425 -24.05 -15.48 9.23
N GLY A 426 -24.79 -16.57 8.99
CA GLY A 426 -24.22 -17.83 8.56
C GLY A 426 -23.43 -17.67 7.26
N PHE A 427 -23.99 -16.99 6.26
CA PHE A 427 -23.27 -16.73 5.02
C PHE A 427 -22.06 -15.82 5.22
N MET A 428 -22.13 -14.81 6.08
CA MET A 428 -21.00 -13.94 6.38
C MET A 428 -19.82 -14.70 7.01
N GLU A 429 -20.09 -15.62 7.95
CA GLU A 429 -19.06 -16.51 8.48
C GLU A 429 -18.45 -17.36 7.36
N ALA A 430 -19.31 -17.99 6.55
CA ALA A 430 -18.90 -18.81 5.42
C ALA A 430 -18.02 -18.04 4.42
N ILE A 431 -18.42 -16.84 3.98
CA ILE A 431 -17.67 -16.04 3.00
C ILE A 431 -16.37 -15.48 3.59
N SER A 432 -16.34 -15.12 4.88
CA SER A 432 -15.12 -14.66 5.54
C SER A 432 -14.09 -15.78 5.62
N ILE A 433 -14.52 -17.00 5.97
CA ILE A 433 -13.68 -18.20 5.95
C ILE A 433 -13.23 -18.50 4.52
N ALA A 434 -14.14 -18.47 3.55
CA ALA A 434 -13.83 -18.73 2.15
C ALA A 434 -12.83 -17.72 1.58
N LYS A 435 -12.96 -16.42 1.89
CA LYS A 435 -11.99 -15.37 1.53
C LYS A 435 -10.61 -15.64 2.17
N ALA A 436 -10.57 -15.99 3.45
CA ALA A 436 -9.33 -16.32 4.15
C ALA A 436 -8.64 -17.57 3.56
N MET A 437 -9.40 -18.59 3.17
CA MET A 437 -8.86 -19.77 2.48
C MET A 437 -8.42 -19.43 1.06
N ALA A 438 -9.20 -18.63 0.33
CA ALA A 438 -8.89 -18.21 -1.02
C ALA A 438 -7.62 -17.36 -1.10
N ALA A 439 -7.34 -16.54 -0.09
CA ALA A 439 -6.08 -15.81 0.02
C ALA A 439 -4.86 -16.75 0.11
N LYS A 440 -5.01 -17.92 0.76
CA LYS A 440 -3.95 -18.94 0.86
C LYS A 440 -3.82 -19.81 -0.39
N THR A 441 -4.95 -20.17 -1.01
CA THR A 441 -4.98 -21.06 -2.19
C THR A 441 -4.90 -20.30 -3.52
N ARG A 442 -4.98 -18.97 -3.49
CA ARG A 442 -5.04 -18.06 -4.65
C ARG A 442 -6.20 -18.38 -5.61
N GLN A 443 -7.30 -18.96 -5.12
CA GLN A 443 -8.51 -19.17 -5.93
C GLN A 443 -9.33 -17.89 -6.06
N ARG A 444 -10.08 -17.75 -7.14
CA ARG A 444 -11.10 -16.71 -7.28
C ARG A 444 -12.36 -17.17 -6.53
N LEU A 445 -12.99 -16.23 -5.82
CA LEU A 445 -14.18 -16.48 -5.02
C LEU A 445 -15.31 -15.57 -5.52
N ASP A 446 -16.44 -16.15 -5.88
CA ASP A 446 -17.68 -15.43 -6.19
C ASP A 446 -18.65 -15.54 -5.00
N PRO A 447 -18.93 -14.44 -4.28
CA PRO A 447 -19.86 -14.45 -3.15
C PRO A 447 -21.29 -14.86 -3.52
N ASN A 448 -21.77 -14.52 -4.72
CA ASN A 448 -23.13 -14.87 -5.13
C ASN A 448 -23.26 -16.36 -5.38
N GLN A 449 -22.25 -16.95 -6.02
CA GLN A 449 -22.22 -18.39 -6.26
C GLN A 449 -22.06 -19.17 -4.94
N GLU A 450 -21.30 -18.63 -3.99
CA GLU A 450 -21.20 -19.20 -2.65
C GLU A 450 -22.54 -19.14 -1.91
N LEU A 451 -23.30 -18.03 -2.02
CA LEU A 451 -24.66 -17.91 -1.49
C LEU A 451 -25.60 -18.98 -2.08
N ILE A 452 -25.54 -19.20 -3.40
CA ILE A 452 -26.32 -20.24 -4.09
C ILE A 452 -25.95 -21.63 -3.54
N GLY A 453 -24.66 -21.93 -3.39
CA GLY A 453 -24.19 -23.20 -2.85
C GLY A 453 -24.67 -23.48 -1.42
N GLN A 454 -24.52 -22.51 -0.51
CA GLN A 454 -25.00 -22.63 0.88
C GLN A 454 -26.53 -22.69 0.94
N GLY A 455 -27.22 -21.90 0.12
CA GLY A 455 -28.69 -21.91 0.03
C GLY A 455 -29.23 -23.25 -0.44
N LEU A 456 -28.66 -23.81 -1.51
CA LEU A 456 -29.02 -25.14 -2.01
C LEU A 456 -28.72 -26.24 -0.98
N ALA A 457 -27.61 -26.14 -0.25
CA ALA A 457 -27.26 -27.09 0.79
C ALA A 457 -28.32 -27.16 1.90
N ASN A 458 -28.83 -26.01 2.34
CA ASN A 458 -29.89 -25.91 3.33
C ASN A 458 -31.26 -26.34 2.78
N LEU A 459 -31.60 -25.94 1.54
CA LEU A 459 -32.83 -26.34 0.85
C LEU A 459 -32.92 -27.84 0.64
N VAL A 460 -31.86 -28.48 0.16
CA VAL A 460 -31.82 -29.94 -0.02
C VAL A 460 -31.76 -30.64 1.34
N GLY A 461 -30.97 -30.10 2.27
CA GLY A 461 -30.78 -30.66 3.60
C GLY A 461 -32.09 -30.84 4.37
N CYS A 462 -33.00 -29.86 4.33
CA CYS A 462 -34.23 -29.92 5.13
C CYS A 462 -35.11 -31.13 4.79
N PHE A 463 -35.13 -31.56 3.52
CA PHE A 463 -35.87 -32.75 3.08
C PHE A 463 -35.26 -34.05 3.63
N PHE A 464 -33.98 -34.04 4.01
CA PHE A 464 -33.29 -35.18 4.64
C PHE A 464 -33.11 -34.96 6.14
N GLN A 465 -34.00 -34.18 6.76
CA GLN A 465 -34.03 -33.92 8.19
C GLN A 465 -32.79 -33.18 8.71
N SER A 466 -32.10 -32.40 7.86
CA SER A 466 -31.06 -31.47 8.30
C SER A 466 -31.67 -30.17 8.82
N TYR A 467 -31.17 -29.69 9.96
CA TYR A 467 -31.38 -28.30 10.37
C TYR A 467 -30.37 -27.38 9.66
N ALA A 468 -30.45 -26.07 9.91
CA ALA A 468 -29.63 -25.08 9.23
C ALA A 468 -28.12 -25.30 9.45
N VAL A 469 -27.34 -25.21 8.38
CA VAL A 469 -25.88 -25.39 8.37
C VAL A 469 -25.16 -24.18 7.78
N SER A 470 -23.85 -24.08 8.03
CA SER A 470 -22.99 -23.05 7.46
C SER A 470 -21.53 -23.51 7.31
N GLY A 471 -20.66 -22.65 6.77
CA GLY A 471 -19.22 -22.85 6.68
C GLY A 471 -18.55 -22.88 8.05
N SER A 472 -17.60 -23.81 8.25
CA SER A 472 -16.84 -23.94 9.51
C SER A 472 -15.36 -23.64 9.31
N PHE A 473 -14.82 -22.76 10.15
CA PHE A 473 -13.41 -22.40 10.13
C PHE A 473 -12.51 -23.58 10.48
N SER A 474 -12.80 -24.29 11.58
CA SER A 474 -12.00 -25.42 12.07
C SER A 474 -11.92 -26.55 11.05
N ARG A 475 -13.06 -26.93 10.44
CA ARG A 475 -13.11 -27.99 9.42
C ARG A 475 -12.42 -27.58 8.12
N SER A 476 -12.59 -26.34 7.69
CA SER A 476 -11.93 -25.84 6.47
C SER A 476 -10.41 -25.76 6.64
N ALA A 477 -9.95 -25.36 7.84
CA ALA A 477 -8.52 -25.36 8.16
C ALA A 477 -7.93 -26.78 8.15
N VAL A 478 -8.63 -27.76 8.73
CA VAL A 478 -8.23 -29.18 8.68
C VAL A 478 -8.21 -29.71 7.25
N ASN A 479 -9.22 -29.37 6.44
CA ASN A 479 -9.27 -29.75 5.03
C ASN A 479 -8.04 -29.26 4.26
N LEU A 480 -7.69 -27.97 4.41
CA LEU A 480 -6.53 -27.38 3.76
C LEU A 480 -5.21 -27.95 4.29
N GLN A 481 -5.09 -28.16 5.61
CA GLN A 481 -3.88 -28.71 6.24
C GLN A 481 -3.64 -30.18 5.88
N ALA A 482 -4.71 -30.96 5.67
CA ALA A 482 -4.65 -32.33 5.19
C ALA A 482 -4.32 -32.44 3.68
N GLY A 483 -4.22 -31.31 2.99
CA GLY A 483 -3.85 -31.23 1.58
C GLY A 483 -5.04 -31.30 0.62
N GLY A 484 -6.26 -31.03 1.06
CA GLY A 484 -7.45 -30.98 0.20
C GLY A 484 -7.32 -29.90 -0.88
N GLN A 485 -7.51 -30.29 -2.14
CA GLN A 485 -7.32 -29.45 -3.32
C GLN A 485 -8.64 -29.12 -4.03
N THR A 486 -9.61 -30.05 -4.01
CA THR A 486 -10.89 -29.88 -4.71
C THR A 486 -12.09 -30.06 -3.78
N GLY A 487 -13.29 -29.75 -4.28
CA GLY A 487 -14.53 -29.95 -3.54
C GLY A 487 -14.83 -31.42 -3.21
N LEU A 488 -14.12 -32.38 -3.84
CA LEU A 488 -14.27 -33.82 -3.56
C LEU A 488 -13.94 -34.20 -2.12
N ALA A 489 -13.07 -33.44 -1.44
CA ALA A 489 -12.77 -33.70 -0.04
C ALA A 489 -14.04 -33.69 0.84
N ASN A 490 -14.94 -32.73 0.64
CA ASN A 490 -16.20 -32.66 1.38
C ASN A 490 -17.21 -33.73 0.94
N VAL A 491 -17.15 -34.18 -0.33
CA VAL A 491 -17.94 -35.33 -0.81
C VAL A 491 -17.50 -36.62 -0.12
N PHE A 492 -16.18 -36.85 -0.02
CA PHE A 492 -15.64 -37.99 0.72
C PHE A 492 -15.99 -37.91 2.21
N SER A 493 -15.97 -36.71 2.80
CA SER A 493 -16.42 -36.51 4.17
C SER A 493 -17.88 -36.96 4.37
N SER A 494 -18.79 -36.57 3.46
CA SER A 494 -20.18 -37.02 3.48
C SER A 494 -20.32 -38.54 3.36
N PHE A 495 -19.49 -39.19 2.54
CA PHE A 495 -19.47 -40.65 2.43
C PHE A 495 -19.02 -41.33 3.73
N VAL A 496 -18.03 -40.77 4.44
CA VAL A 496 -17.63 -41.29 5.75
C VAL A 496 -18.77 -41.16 6.77
N VAL A 497 -19.56 -40.07 6.72
CA VAL A 497 -20.76 -39.94 7.58
C VAL A 497 -21.80 -41.01 7.27
N VAL A 498 -22.00 -41.38 5.99
CA VAL A 498 -22.85 -42.53 5.62
C VAL A 498 -22.34 -43.82 6.28
N VAL A 499 -21.04 -44.09 6.20
CA VAL A 499 -20.43 -45.27 6.83
C VAL A 499 -20.64 -45.26 8.35
N VAL A 500 -20.50 -44.10 8.99
CA VAL A 500 -20.75 -43.96 10.43
C VAL A 500 -22.21 -44.27 10.78
N LEU A 501 -23.17 -43.73 10.04
CA LEU A 501 -24.60 -43.97 10.27
C LEU A 501 -25.00 -45.45 10.09
N LEU A 502 -24.39 -46.14 9.13
CA LEU A 502 -24.69 -47.55 8.84
C LEU A 502 -24.03 -48.52 9.82
N PHE A 503 -22.77 -48.28 10.21
CA PHE A 503 -21.96 -49.27 10.94
C PHE A 503 -21.60 -48.86 12.38
N LEU A 504 -21.36 -47.56 12.64
CA LEU A 504 -20.83 -47.10 13.94
C LEU A 504 -21.91 -46.55 14.88
N SER A 505 -23.16 -46.35 14.43
CA SER A 505 -24.28 -45.88 15.26
C SER A 505 -24.47 -46.61 16.60
N PRO A 506 -24.34 -47.95 16.70
CA PRO A 506 -24.46 -48.66 17.99
C PRO A 506 -23.34 -48.28 18.97
N THR A 507 -22.12 -48.04 18.49
CA THR A 507 -20.98 -47.69 19.36
C THR A 507 -21.12 -46.28 19.94
N LEU A 508 -21.72 -45.36 19.17
CA LEU A 508 -21.96 -43.97 19.59
C LEU A 508 -23.01 -43.85 20.71
N PHE A 509 -23.78 -44.90 21.01
CA PHE A 509 -24.72 -44.93 22.13
C PHE A 509 -24.05 -44.59 23.46
N HIS A 510 -22.85 -45.15 23.69
CA HIS A 510 -22.11 -45.04 24.95
C HIS A 510 -21.36 -43.71 25.10
N LEU A 511 -21.38 -42.84 24.09
CA LEU A 511 -20.65 -41.57 24.12
C LEU A 511 -21.18 -40.65 25.24
N PRO A 512 -20.36 -40.26 26.24
CA PRO A 512 -20.81 -39.36 27.30
C PRO A 512 -21.09 -37.95 26.76
N GLN A 513 -22.18 -37.34 27.22
CA GLN A 513 -22.55 -35.97 26.82
C GLN A 513 -21.53 -34.92 27.31
N ALA A 514 -20.86 -35.19 28.43
CA ALA A 514 -19.79 -34.33 28.95
C ALA A 514 -18.60 -34.22 27.99
N VAL A 515 -18.34 -35.26 27.19
CA VAL A 515 -17.29 -35.24 26.16
C VAL A 515 -17.71 -34.36 24.99
N LEU A 516 -18.97 -34.42 24.57
CA LEU A 516 -19.52 -33.50 23.55
C LEU A 516 -19.45 -32.04 24.02
N ALA A 517 -19.76 -31.78 25.30
CA ALA A 517 -19.62 -30.47 25.92
C ALA A 517 -18.15 -29.99 25.91
N ALA A 518 -17.19 -30.87 26.27
CA ALA A 518 -15.76 -30.56 26.20
C ALA A 518 -15.29 -30.23 24.77
N ILE A 519 -15.83 -30.92 23.76
CA ILE A 519 -15.53 -30.65 22.34
C ILE A 519 -16.02 -29.25 21.94
N ILE A 520 -17.25 -28.87 22.34
CA ILE A 520 -17.77 -27.52 22.09
C ILE A 520 -16.88 -26.48 22.77
N MET A 521 -16.54 -26.67 24.04
CA MET A 521 -15.67 -25.75 24.79
C MET A 521 -14.32 -25.55 24.09
N MET A 522 -13.68 -26.63 23.64
CA MET A 522 -12.43 -26.56 22.88
C MET A 522 -12.57 -25.77 21.57
N ALA A 523 -13.70 -25.91 20.87
CA ALA A 523 -13.95 -25.17 19.64
C ALA A 523 -14.19 -23.68 19.90
N VAL A 524 -14.91 -23.35 20.98
CA VAL A 524 -15.28 -21.99 21.37
C VAL A 524 -14.09 -21.12 21.77
N VAL A 525 -13.09 -21.71 22.44
CA VAL A 525 -11.84 -20.99 22.78
C VAL A 525 -11.18 -20.40 21.52
N GLY A 526 -11.31 -21.06 20.37
CA GLY A 526 -10.79 -20.54 19.09
C GLY A 526 -11.62 -19.42 18.45
N LEU A 527 -12.85 -19.18 18.93
CA LEU A 527 -13.73 -18.11 18.45
C LEU A 527 -13.53 -16.79 19.20
N LEU A 528 -12.96 -16.84 20.41
CA LEU A 528 -12.69 -15.64 21.20
C LEU A 528 -11.55 -14.82 20.58
N ASN A 529 -11.85 -13.59 20.19
CA ASN A 529 -10.91 -12.66 19.57
C ASN A 529 -10.85 -11.33 20.33
N VAL A 530 -10.09 -11.31 21.44
CA VAL A 530 -9.86 -10.10 22.25
C VAL A 530 -9.05 -9.06 21.48
N SER A 531 -8.11 -9.50 20.64
CA SER A 531 -7.27 -8.60 19.85
C SER A 531 -8.07 -7.72 18.87
N GLY A 532 -9.20 -8.25 18.37
CA GLY A 532 -10.12 -7.52 17.48
C GLY A 532 -10.72 -6.28 18.13
N PHE A 533 -11.08 -6.34 19.42
CA PHE A 533 -11.62 -5.18 20.15
C PHE A 533 -10.55 -4.09 20.31
N VAL A 534 -9.35 -4.48 20.73
CA VAL A 534 -8.24 -3.54 20.95
C VAL A 534 -7.85 -2.87 19.63
N HIS A 535 -7.80 -3.63 18.54
CA HIS A 535 -7.52 -3.10 17.21
C HIS A 535 -8.61 -2.12 16.74
N ALA A 536 -9.88 -2.51 16.83
CA ALA A 536 -11.00 -1.62 16.47
C ALA A 536 -10.94 -0.30 17.25
N TRP A 537 -10.73 -0.36 18.57
CA TRP A 537 -10.65 0.83 19.43
C TRP A 537 -9.46 1.74 19.12
N ARG A 538 -8.31 1.17 18.75
CA ARG A 538 -7.12 1.93 18.34
C ARG A 538 -7.27 2.56 16.96
N THR A 539 -7.97 1.90 16.03
CA THR A 539 -8.18 2.39 14.66
C THR A 539 -9.29 3.45 14.59
N SER A 540 -10.47 3.18 15.19
CA SER A 540 -11.62 4.09 15.22
C SER A 540 -12.39 3.89 16.52
N ARG A 541 -12.47 4.94 17.34
CA ARG A 541 -13.21 4.87 18.63
C ARG A 541 -14.66 4.46 18.43
N PHE A 542 -15.29 4.95 17.36
CA PHE A 542 -16.68 4.59 17.03
C PHE A 542 -16.82 3.10 16.70
N ASP A 543 -15.90 2.54 15.91
CA ASP A 543 -15.91 1.12 15.56
C ASP A 543 -15.68 0.26 16.82
N GLY A 544 -14.83 0.74 17.73
CA GLY A 544 -14.67 0.18 19.06
C GLY A 544 -15.96 0.19 19.88
N VAL A 545 -16.70 1.30 19.91
CA VAL A 545 -18.02 1.41 20.56
C VAL A 545 -19.03 0.44 19.94
N VAL A 546 -19.11 0.36 18.61
CA VAL A 546 -19.98 -0.60 17.91
C VAL A 546 -19.70 -2.04 18.35
N SER A 547 -18.43 -2.43 18.42
CA SER A 547 -18.04 -3.78 18.87
C SER A 547 -18.46 -4.04 20.32
N VAL A 548 -18.27 -3.07 21.23
CA VAL A 548 -18.61 -3.20 22.66
C VAL A 548 -20.13 -3.22 22.88
N VAL A 549 -20.87 -2.33 22.23
CA VAL A 549 -22.35 -2.28 22.30
C VAL A 549 -22.95 -3.57 21.76
N THR A 550 -22.44 -4.08 20.63
CA THR A 550 -22.90 -5.37 20.09
C THR A 550 -22.61 -6.51 21.06
N PHE A 551 -21.40 -6.56 21.64
CA PHE A 551 -21.02 -7.58 22.61
C PHE A 551 -21.89 -7.56 23.87
N ALA A 552 -22.00 -6.39 24.51
CA ALA A 552 -22.77 -6.20 25.74
C ALA A 552 -24.27 -6.42 25.50
N GLY A 553 -24.81 -5.87 24.41
CA GLY A 553 -26.21 -6.05 24.03
C GLY A 553 -26.56 -7.51 23.75
N THR A 554 -25.71 -8.23 23.02
CA THR A 554 -25.91 -9.67 22.76
C THR A 554 -25.87 -10.49 24.05
N LEU A 555 -24.97 -10.17 24.97
CA LEU A 555 -24.84 -10.90 26.24
C LEU A 555 -26.00 -10.58 27.20
N ALA A 556 -26.41 -9.33 27.30
CA ALA A 556 -27.48 -8.88 28.20
C ALA A 556 -28.87 -9.33 27.72
N LEU A 557 -29.11 -9.33 26.40
CA LEU A 557 -30.39 -9.69 25.80
C LEU A 557 -30.52 -11.18 25.49
N ALA A 558 -29.51 -12.00 25.78
CA ALA A 558 -29.58 -13.45 25.60
C ALA A 558 -30.74 -14.03 26.45
N PRO A 559 -31.65 -14.83 25.85
CA PRO A 559 -31.50 -15.60 24.60
C PRO A 559 -31.86 -14.90 23.27
N HIS A 560 -32.39 -13.68 23.28
CA HIS A 560 -32.77 -12.93 22.07
C HIS A 560 -31.56 -12.22 21.41
N LEU A 561 -30.67 -13.02 20.83
CA LEU A 561 -29.39 -12.57 20.24
C LEU A 561 -29.56 -11.58 19.08
N GLU A 562 -30.68 -11.66 18.37
CA GLU A 562 -31.02 -10.84 17.21
C GLU A 562 -30.99 -9.34 17.51
N TRP A 563 -31.45 -8.92 18.69
CA TRP A 563 -31.49 -7.51 19.08
C TRP A 563 -30.09 -6.93 19.31
N GLY A 564 -29.17 -7.75 19.82
CA GLY A 564 -27.77 -7.35 19.99
C GLY A 564 -27.08 -7.08 18.64
N ILE A 565 -27.31 -7.97 17.66
CA ILE A 565 -26.81 -7.77 16.29
C ILE A 565 -27.47 -6.54 15.67
N LEU A 566 -28.80 -6.42 15.74
CA LEU A 566 -29.54 -5.32 15.13
C LEU A 566 -29.07 -3.96 15.67
N ALA A 567 -28.87 -3.83 16.98
CA ALA A 567 -28.33 -2.62 17.59
C ALA A 567 -26.94 -2.27 17.04
N GLY A 568 -26.06 -3.27 16.90
CA GLY A 568 -24.73 -3.10 16.30
C GLY A 568 -24.79 -2.64 14.84
N VAL A 569 -25.65 -3.26 14.03
CA VAL A 569 -25.84 -2.92 12.61
C VAL A 569 -26.40 -1.52 12.46
N LEU A 570 -27.45 -1.17 13.21
CA LEU A 570 -28.06 0.15 13.18
C LEU A 570 -27.07 1.23 13.61
N LEU A 571 -26.28 0.99 14.66
CA LEU A 571 -25.25 1.91 15.10
C LEU A 571 -24.17 2.06 14.03
N SER A 572 -23.69 0.96 13.44
CA SER A 572 -22.69 1.01 12.37
C SER A 572 -23.18 1.73 11.12
N LEU A 573 -24.40 1.44 10.67
CA LEU A 573 -25.01 2.07 9.51
C LEU A 573 -25.32 3.55 9.77
N GLY A 574 -25.87 3.86 10.95
CA GLY A 574 -26.09 5.24 11.38
C GLY A 574 -24.79 6.03 11.43
N GLY A 575 -23.71 5.47 11.96
CA GLY A 575 -22.39 6.09 11.93
C GLY A 575 -21.84 6.30 10.52
N TYR A 576 -22.03 5.34 9.62
CA TYR A 576 -21.67 5.50 8.21
C TYR A 576 -22.46 6.63 7.55
N LEU A 577 -23.79 6.66 7.75
CA LEU A 577 -24.65 7.71 7.21
C LEU A 577 -24.29 9.09 7.77
N LEU A 578 -24.06 9.21 9.07
CA LEU A 578 -23.65 10.46 9.72
C LEU A 578 -22.31 10.99 9.15
N ARG A 579 -21.32 10.10 8.94
CA ARG A 579 -20.05 10.49 8.31
C ARG A 579 -20.21 10.87 6.83
N SER A 580 -21.15 10.23 6.13
CA SER A 580 -21.46 10.58 4.74
C SER A 580 -22.20 11.90 4.60
N MET A 581 -22.97 12.32 5.62
CA MET A 581 -23.69 13.61 5.67
C MET A 581 -22.78 14.78 6.05
N HIS A 582 -21.66 14.51 6.72
CA HIS A 582 -20.63 15.51 7.05
C HIS A 582 -19.27 15.17 6.41
N PRO A 583 -19.13 15.26 5.08
CA PRO A 583 -17.84 15.15 4.41
C PRO A 583 -16.86 16.22 4.92
N HIS A 584 -15.56 15.94 4.81
CA HIS A 584 -14.55 16.93 5.20
C HIS A 584 -14.54 18.09 4.20
N VAL A 585 -14.67 19.32 4.71
CA VAL A 585 -14.59 20.55 3.91
C VAL A 585 -13.31 21.29 4.30
N ALA A 586 -12.30 21.21 3.44
CA ALA A 586 -11.00 21.81 3.69
C ALA A 586 -10.94 23.25 3.16
N ARG A 587 -10.31 24.15 3.92
CA ARG A 587 -9.88 25.45 3.38
C ARG A 587 -8.51 25.26 2.76
N LEU A 588 -8.41 25.36 1.44
CA LEU A 588 -7.15 25.10 0.76
C LEU A 588 -6.30 26.38 0.68
N ALA A 589 -5.06 26.29 1.12
CA ALA A 589 -4.05 27.33 1.01
C ALA A 589 -2.73 26.72 0.51
N PRO A 590 -1.91 27.50 -0.21
CA PRO A 590 -0.64 27.00 -0.72
C PRO A 590 0.37 26.87 0.42
N THR A 591 1.09 25.76 0.43
CA THR A 591 2.30 25.55 1.22
C THR A 591 3.46 26.37 0.62
N PRO A 592 4.57 26.55 1.37
CA PRO A 592 5.78 27.19 0.82
C PRO A 592 6.30 26.56 -0.47
N ASP A 593 6.05 25.26 -0.67
CA ASP A 593 6.43 24.49 -1.87
C ASP A 593 5.39 24.59 -3.01
N GLY A 594 4.30 25.35 -2.81
CA GLY A 594 3.26 25.62 -3.83
C GLY A 594 2.10 24.62 -3.86
N ALA A 595 2.14 23.52 -3.10
CA ALA A 595 1.04 22.56 -3.02
C ALA A 595 -0.12 23.07 -2.15
N LEU A 596 -1.36 22.83 -2.56
CA LEU A 596 -2.55 23.22 -1.78
C LEU A 596 -2.85 22.20 -0.68
N MET A 597 -2.97 22.67 0.57
CA MET A 597 -3.30 21.83 1.73
C MET A 597 -4.31 22.53 2.64
N ASP A 598 -4.90 21.78 3.58
CA ASP A 598 -5.82 22.31 4.59
C ASP A 598 -5.12 23.34 5.49
N ALA A 599 -5.54 24.59 5.38
CA ALA A 599 -4.97 25.73 6.07
C ALA A 599 -5.11 25.61 7.60
N ALA A 600 -6.22 25.07 8.10
CA ALA A 600 -6.44 24.92 9.54
C ALA A 600 -5.55 23.83 10.13
N ARG A 601 -5.30 22.76 9.37
CA ARG A 601 -4.48 21.63 9.82
C ARG A 601 -2.98 21.94 9.79
N HIS A 602 -2.54 22.75 8.83
CA HIS A 602 -1.13 23.09 8.62
C HIS A 602 -0.76 24.52 9.05
N ASN A 603 -1.68 25.26 9.69
CA ASN A 603 -1.51 26.65 10.10
C ASN A 603 -1.03 27.57 8.96
N LEU A 604 -1.64 27.45 7.78
CA LEU A 604 -1.30 28.25 6.60
C LEU A 604 -2.14 29.54 6.56
N GLY A 605 -1.54 30.61 6.04
CA GLY A 605 -2.27 31.85 5.77
C GLY A 605 -3.30 31.67 4.65
N THR A 606 -4.44 32.34 4.75
CA THR A 606 -5.48 32.38 3.71
C THR A 606 -5.55 33.76 3.07
N CYS A 607 -6.02 33.84 1.83
CA CYS A 607 -6.25 35.12 1.16
C CYS A 607 -7.60 35.71 1.59
N ARG A 608 -7.67 37.05 1.65
CA ARG A 608 -8.89 37.79 1.99
C ARG A 608 -9.89 37.87 0.83
N TYR A 609 -9.40 37.83 -0.40
CA TYR A 609 -10.19 38.05 -1.63
C TYR A 609 -10.57 36.76 -2.37
N ILE A 610 -9.82 35.67 -2.15
CA ILE A 610 -10.03 34.37 -2.81
C ILE A 610 -10.15 33.27 -1.76
N ALA A 611 -11.26 32.54 -1.80
CA ALA A 611 -11.46 31.34 -0.99
C ALA A 611 -11.40 30.10 -1.88
N VAL A 612 -10.50 29.17 -1.55
CA VAL A 612 -10.45 27.85 -2.17
C VAL A 612 -11.04 26.84 -1.19
N VAL A 613 -12.10 26.16 -1.60
CA VAL A 613 -12.84 25.18 -0.79
C VAL A 613 -12.68 23.81 -1.42
N GLY A 614 -12.05 22.88 -0.71
CA GLY A 614 -11.98 21.48 -1.09
C GLY A 614 -13.11 20.71 -0.42
N PHE A 615 -13.86 19.91 -1.20
CA PHE A 615 -14.92 19.05 -0.70
C PHE A 615 -14.58 17.59 -0.94
N ASP A 616 -14.38 16.83 0.14
CA ASP A 616 -13.93 15.44 0.09
C ASP A 616 -15.12 14.47 0.25
N GLY A 617 -15.97 14.38 -0.77
CA GLY A 617 -17.09 13.44 -0.76
C GLY A 617 -18.02 13.53 -1.97
N PRO A 618 -18.99 12.59 -2.09
CA PRO A 618 -20.03 12.67 -3.09
C PRO A 618 -20.96 13.85 -2.79
N LEU A 619 -21.37 14.58 -3.83
CA LEU A 619 -22.30 15.69 -3.70
C LEU A 619 -23.72 15.19 -3.98
N ASN A 620 -24.39 14.67 -2.95
CA ASN A 620 -25.70 14.06 -3.05
C ASN A 620 -26.71 14.67 -2.07
N PHE A 621 -27.98 14.27 -2.16
CA PHE A 621 -29.07 14.77 -1.30
C PHE A 621 -28.75 14.78 0.21
N ALA A 622 -27.82 13.94 0.67
CA ALA A 622 -27.46 13.82 2.07
C ALA A 622 -26.34 14.79 2.51
N SER A 623 -25.49 15.23 1.58
CA SER A 623 -24.30 16.05 1.87
C SER A 623 -24.38 17.49 1.33
N THR A 624 -25.31 17.78 0.43
CA THR A 624 -25.36 19.05 -0.30
C THR A 624 -25.69 20.25 0.57
N SER A 625 -26.61 20.10 1.52
CA SER A 625 -26.91 21.14 2.50
C SER A 625 -25.69 21.49 3.35
N TYR A 626 -24.87 20.48 3.70
CA TYR A 626 -23.66 20.72 4.47
C TYR A 626 -22.62 21.55 3.69
N LEU A 627 -22.44 21.28 2.38
CA LEU A 627 -21.59 22.11 1.52
C LEU A 627 -22.12 23.55 1.42
N GLU A 628 -23.42 23.73 1.23
CA GLU A 628 -24.05 25.05 1.15
C GLU A 628 -23.82 25.84 2.44
N ASP A 629 -24.09 25.24 3.60
CA ASP A 629 -23.91 25.87 4.91
C ASP A 629 -22.45 26.26 5.17
N GLU A 630 -21.48 25.39 4.87
CA GLU A 630 -20.05 25.68 5.03
C GLU A 630 -19.56 26.80 4.09
N ILE A 631 -20.04 26.83 2.85
CA ILE A 631 -19.72 27.92 1.91
C ILE A 631 -20.33 29.24 2.39
N LEU A 632 -21.58 29.24 2.82
CA LEU A 632 -22.25 30.45 3.31
C LEU A 632 -21.61 30.95 4.62
N ALA A 633 -21.25 30.05 5.53
CA ALA A 633 -20.49 30.37 6.74
C ALA A 633 -19.15 31.01 6.37
N ARG A 634 -18.45 30.51 5.34
CA ARG A 634 -17.21 31.11 4.87
C ARG A 634 -17.40 32.52 4.31
N VAL A 635 -18.43 32.72 3.51
CA VAL A 635 -18.77 34.05 2.96
C VAL A 635 -19.04 35.04 4.10
N ALA A 636 -19.68 34.59 5.17
CA ALA A 636 -19.89 35.41 6.37
C ALA A 636 -18.58 35.71 7.14
N GLU A 637 -17.65 34.76 7.21
CA GLU A 637 -16.32 34.95 7.83
C GLU A 637 -15.39 35.87 7.03
N GLN A 638 -15.58 35.97 5.70
CA GLN A 638 -14.71 36.72 4.78
C GLN A 638 -15.48 37.83 4.05
N PRO A 639 -15.65 39.01 4.68
CA PRO A 639 -16.48 40.09 4.12
C PRO A 639 -15.91 40.73 2.84
N GLU A 640 -14.61 40.54 2.58
CA GLU A 640 -13.94 41.06 1.38
C GLU A 640 -13.81 40.02 0.26
N LEU A 641 -14.46 38.86 0.40
CA LEU A 641 -14.40 37.80 -0.59
C LEU A 641 -14.96 38.29 -1.93
N ARG A 642 -14.16 38.13 -2.99
CA ARG A 642 -14.54 38.49 -4.37
C ARG A 642 -14.75 37.27 -5.25
N HIS A 643 -14.06 36.17 -4.95
CA HIS A 643 -14.12 34.95 -5.74
C HIS A 643 -14.04 33.69 -4.90
N LEU A 644 -14.91 32.72 -5.19
CA LEU A 644 -14.93 31.39 -4.58
C LEU A 644 -14.51 30.33 -5.60
N LEU A 645 -13.50 29.54 -5.28
CA LEU A 645 -13.06 28.39 -6.08
C LEU A 645 -13.41 27.10 -5.35
N ILE A 646 -14.24 26.26 -5.95
CA ILE A 646 -14.56 24.92 -5.47
C ILE A 646 -13.57 23.94 -6.13
N SER A 647 -12.74 23.30 -5.32
CA SER A 647 -11.90 22.17 -5.75
C SER A 647 -12.74 20.90 -5.74
N GLY A 648 -12.94 20.37 -6.93
CA GLY A 648 -13.76 19.21 -7.24
C GLY A 648 -12.99 17.90 -7.28
N GLN A 649 -11.71 17.87 -6.92
CA GLN A 649 -10.92 16.63 -6.90
C GLN A 649 -11.54 15.54 -6.01
N GLY A 650 -12.15 15.95 -4.89
CA GLY A 650 -12.85 15.03 -3.97
C GLY A 650 -14.29 14.72 -4.37
N ILE A 651 -14.86 15.40 -5.37
CA ILE A 651 -16.24 15.21 -5.82
C ILE A 651 -16.28 14.09 -6.87
N THR A 652 -16.57 12.88 -6.41
CA THR A 652 -16.60 11.69 -7.26
C THR A 652 -17.89 11.56 -8.07
N GLU A 653 -19.01 12.02 -7.51
CA GLU A 653 -20.34 11.95 -8.12
C GLU A 653 -21.21 13.12 -7.66
N ILE A 654 -22.19 13.48 -8.49
CA ILE A 654 -23.20 14.50 -8.21
C ILE A 654 -24.58 13.96 -8.62
N ASP A 655 -25.57 14.09 -7.73
CA ASP A 655 -26.96 13.75 -8.03
C ASP A 655 -27.79 14.99 -8.42
N ALA A 656 -29.08 14.79 -8.70
CA ALA A 656 -29.97 15.89 -9.10
C ALA A 656 -30.11 16.95 -8.00
N SER A 657 -30.20 16.54 -6.73
CA SER A 657 -30.30 17.47 -5.60
C SER A 657 -29.01 18.28 -5.44
N GLY A 658 -27.85 17.66 -5.62
CA GLY A 658 -26.57 18.37 -5.53
C GLY A 658 -26.30 19.31 -6.68
N GLU A 659 -26.74 18.95 -7.88
CA GLU A 659 -26.72 19.86 -9.02
C GLU A 659 -27.62 21.09 -8.77
N GLU A 660 -28.84 20.89 -8.26
CA GLU A 660 -29.78 21.96 -7.95
C GLU A 660 -29.27 22.88 -6.82
N THR A 661 -28.71 22.31 -5.75
CA THR A 661 -28.07 23.10 -4.68
C THR A 661 -26.91 23.92 -5.20
N LEU A 662 -26.00 23.32 -6.00
CA LEU A 662 -24.86 24.03 -6.57
C LEU A 662 -25.32 25.16 -7.52
N ARG A 663 -26.36 24.89 -8.32
CA ARG A 663 -27.01 25.86 -9.20
C ARG A 663 -27.54 27.07 -8.42
N HIS A 664 -28.26 26.85 -7.33
CA HIS A 664 -28.77 27.92 -6.47
C HIS A 664 -27.66 28.67 -5.74
N LEU A 665 -26.61 27.96 -5.33
CA LEU A 665 -25.46 28.55 -4.67
C LEU A 665 -24.70 29.50 -5.61
N VAL A 666 -24.47 29.12 -6.87
CA VAL A 666 -23.85 29.98 -7.88
C VAL A 666 -24.67 31.26 -8.09
N ASP A 667 -25.99 31.15 -8.22
CA ASP A 667 -26.87 32.32 -8.36
C ASP A 667 -26.78 33.25 -7.15
N ARG A 668 -26.81 32.69 -5.95
CA ARG A 668 -26.80 33.44 -4.69
C ARG A 668 -25.48 34.17 -4.48
N LEU A 669 -24.35 33.52 -4.76
CA LEU A 669 -23.03 34.12 -4.64
C LEU A 669 -22.84 35.26 -5.63
N ARG A 670 -23.27 35.08 -6.88
CA ARG A 670 -23.20 36.14 -7.90
C ARG A 670 -24.11 37.32 -7.61
N ALA A 671 -25.29 37.08 -7.05
CA ALA A 671 -26.16 38.16 -6.57
C ALA A 671 -25.45 39.03 -5.50
N SER A 672 -24.57 38.42 -4.70
CA SER A 672 -23.72 39.09 -3.71
C SER A 672 -22.39 39.62 -4.28
N ARG A 673 -22.22 39.65 -5.62
CA ARG A 673 -20.98 40.07 -6.34
C ARG A 673 -19.75 39.21 -6.05
N ILE A 674 -19.94 37.95 -5.67
CA ILE A 674 -18.88 36.96 -5.52
C ILE A 674 -18.97 36.02 -6.72
N ASP A 675 -17.93 35.98 -7.56
CA ASP A 675 -17.91 35.03 -8.68
C ASP A 675 -17.44 33.65 -8.24
N VAL A 676 -17.84 32.62 -8.98
CA VAL A 676 -17.66 31.21 -8.61
C VAL A 676 -16.98 30.46 -9.74
N SER A 677 -15.92 29.73 -9.41
CA SER A 677 -15.25 28.80 -10.32
C SER A 677 -15.15 27.40 -9.73
N VAL A 678 -15.02 26.42 -10.61
CA VAL A 678 -14.80 25.01 -10.26
C VAL A 678 -13.52 24.51 -10.91
N ALA A 679 -12.76 23.68 -10.20
CA ALA A 679 -11.55 23.06 -10.73
C ALA A 679 -11.44 21.57 -10.38
N GLY A 680 -10.77 20.77 -11.21
CA GLY A 680 -10.41 19.39 -10.87
C GLY A 680 -11.58 18.41 -10.81
N LEU A 681 -12.67 18.67 -11.53
CA LEU A 681 -13.85 17.79 -11.59
C LEU A 681 -13.56 16.50 -12.38
N SER A 682 -14.13 15.39 -11.94
CA SER A 682 -14.11 14.13 -12.70
C SER A 682 -14.98 14.21 -13.96
N ASP A 683 -14.67 13.38 -14.97
CA ASP A 683 -15.44 13.32 -16.22
C ASP A 683 -16.92 12.97 -15.98
N ALA A 684 -17.19 12.07 -15.02
CA ALA A 684 -18.56 11.68 -14.66
C ALA A 684 -19.37 12.88 -14.14
N VAL A 685 -18.76 13.74 -13.33
CA VAL A 685 -19.39 14.95 -12.80
C VAL A 685 -19.54 16.01 -13.91
N LEU A 686 -18.51 16.22 -14.73
CA LEU A 686 -18.57 17.12 -15.89
C LEU A 686 -19.70 16.74 -16.86
N ASP A 687 -19.91 15.45 -17.11
CA ASP A 687 -21.00 14.97 -17.96
C ASP A 687 -22.38 15.23 -17.37
N VAL A 688 -22.54 15.24 -16.04
CA VAL A 688 -23.78 15.70 -15.40
C VAL A 688 -23.96 17.20 -15.59
N LEU A 689 -22.92 18.01 -15.33
CA LEU A 689 -22.98 19.47 -15.48
C LEU A 689 -23.26 19.92 -16.93
N ARG A 690 -22.73 19.18 -17.92
CA ARG A 690 -23.05 19.39 -19.34
C ARG A 690 -24.50 19.11 -19.64
N ARG A 691 -25.01 17.94 -19.21
CA ARG A 691 -26.39 17.51 -19.46
C ARG A 691 -27.42 18.39 -18.76
N SER A 692 -27.08 18.96 -17.60
CA SER A 692 -27.98 19.85 -16.85
C SER A 692 -27.89 21.33 -17.28
N HIS A 693 -26.97 21.69 -18.18
CA HIS A 693 -26.64 23.07 -18.54
C HIS A 693 -26.11 23.93 -17.38
N LEU A 694 -25.61 23.31 -16.30
CA LEU A 694 -24.99 24.05 -15.20
C LEU A 694 -23.65 24.65 -15.61
N LEU A 695 -22.92 24.04 -16.56
CA LEU A 695 -21.70 24.65 -17.10
C LEU A 695 -21.97 25.99 -17.78
N ASP A 696 -23.07 26.13 -18.51
CA ASP A 696 -23.43 27.39 -19.16
C ASP A 696 -23.73 28.48 -18.13
N ARG A 697 -24.21 28.07 -16.96
CA ARG A 697 -24.52 28.96 -15.84
C ARG A 697 -23.29 29.35 -15.04
N ILE A 698 -22.37 28.42 -14.76
CA ILE A 698 -21.07 28.72 -14.15
C ILE A 698 -20.21 29.56 -15.13
N GLY A 699 -20.37 29.34 -16.43
CA GLY A 699 -19.56 29.95 -17.48
C GLY A 699 -18.37 29.07 -17.82
N HIS A 700 -18.16 28.83 -19.11
CA HIS A 700 -17.05 27.98 -19.59
C HIS A 700 -15.68 28.51 -19.18
N ASP A 701 -15.55 29.83 -19.01
CA ASP A 701 -14.32 30.49 -18.55
C ASP A 701 -14.06 30.30 -17.03
N ASN A 702 -15.02 29.75 -16.29
CA ASN A 702 -14.93 29.53 -14.84
C ASN A 702 -14.77 28.05 -14.46
N VAL A 703 -14.46 27.19 -15.45
CA VAL A 703 -14.27 25.75 -15.28
C VAL A 703 -12.84 25.40 -15.68
N TYR A 704 -12.07 24.88 -14.72
CA TYR A 704 -10.63 24.65 -14.90
C TYR A 704 -10.27 23.18 -14.66
N LEU A 705 -9.21 22.72 -15.35
CA LEU A 705 -8.70 21.36 -15.15
C LEU A 705 -7.97 21.19 -13.81
N THR A 706 -7.31 22.24 -13.33
CA THR A 706 -6.47 22.21 -12.12
C THR A 706 -6.68 23.48 -11.30
N GLU A 707 -6.61 23.36 -9.98
CA GLU A 707 -6.75 24.45 -9.03
C GLU A 707 -5.71 25.55 -9.26
N THR A 708 -4.47 25.18 -9.57
CA THR A 708 -3.38 26.14 -9.87
C THR A 708 -3.72 27.05 -11.06
N ARG A 709 -4.26 26.49 -12.14
CA ARG A 709 -4.72 27.26 -13.31
C ARG A 709 -5.88 28.19 -12.96
N ALA A 710 -6.83 27.69 -12.17
CA ALA A 710 -7.96 28.49 -11.72
C ALA A 710 -7.49 29.68 -10.87
N ILE A 711 -6.63 29.44 -9.87
CA ILE A 711 -6.09 30.49 -8.99
C ILE A 711 -5.35 31.55 -9.82
N ALA A 712 -4.50 31.15 -10.76
CA ALA A 712 -3.75 32.08 -11.60
C ALA A 712 -4.68 33.00 -12.44
N ALA A 713 -5.75 32.45 -13.01
CA ALA A 713 -6.72 33.22 -13.79
C ALA A 713 -7.57 34.16 -12.91
N ILE A 714 -7.99 33.66 -11.75
CA ILE A 714 -8.83 34.40 -10.79
C ILE A 714 -8.04 35.53 -10.11
N PHE A 715 -6.75 35.32 -9.85
CA PHE A 715 -5.93 36.22 -9.04
C PHE A 715 -5.94 37.67 -9.54
N ALA A 716 -5.73 37.87 -10.85
CA ALA A 716 -5.70 39.20 -11.47
C ALA A 716 -7.05 39.92 -11.40
N ALA A 717 -8.16 39.18 -11.50
CA ALA A 717 -9.50 39.75 -11.39
C ALA A 717 -9.82 40.12 -9.93
N ALA A 718 -9.49 39.25 -8.98
CA ALA A 718 -9.77 39.47 -7.56
C ALA A 718 -8.93 40.62 -6.96
N HIS A 719 -7.66 40.76 -7.37
CA HIS A 719 -6.70 41.73 -6.79
C HIS A 719 -6.51 43.01 -7.62
N ARG A 720 -7.35 43.26 -8.64
CA ARG A 720 -7.18 44.36 -9.61
C ARG A 720 -6.92 45.74 -8.96
N ASP A 721 -7.59 46.04 -7.86
CA ASP A 721 -7.56 47.36 -7.22
C ASP A 721 -6.96 47.34 -5.79
N VAL A 722 -6.37 46.22 -5.38
CA VAL A 722 -5.90 46.04 -3.99
C VAL A 722 -4.60 45.25 -3.93
N VAL A 723 -3.61 45.79 -3.21
CA VAL A 723 -2.33 45.11 -2.96
C VAL A 723 -2.38 44.50 -1.56
N GLU A 724 -2.49 43.16 -1.49
CA GLU A 724 -2.28 42.40 -0.26
C GLU A 724 -0.79 42.00 -0.17
N PRO A 725 0.03 42.64 0.71
CA PRO A 725 1.48 42.45 0.70
C PRO A 725 1.93 41.02 1.05
N ALA A 726 1.07 40.25 1.70
CA ALA A 726 1.32 38.90 2.18
C ALA A 726 0.24 37.91 1.70
N CYS A 727 -0.24 38.06 0.46
CA CYS A 727 -1.19 37.10 -0.09
C CYS A 727 -0.52 35.73 -0.29
N PRO A 728 -1.05 34.64 0.30
CA PRO A 728 -0.47 33.30 0.20
C PRO A 728 -0.36 32.80 -1.26
N PHE A 729 -1.27 33.25 -2.13
CA PHE A 729 -1.31 32.84 -3.53
C PHE A 729 -0.29 33.56 -4.44
N LEU A 730 0.49 34.52 -3.92
CA LEU A 730 1.55 35.19 -4.70
C LEU A 730 2.61 34.23 -5.24
N GLY A 731 2.87 33.11 -4.54
CA GLY A 731 3.79 32.06 -5.02
C GLY A 731 3.24 31.23 -6.19
N VAL A 732 1.95 31.38 -6.52
CA VAL A 732 1.24 30.64 -7.57
C VAL A 732 1.03 31.49 -8.84
N VAL A 733 1.37 32.79 -8.80
CA VAL A 733 1.15 33.80 -9.86
C VAL A 733 2.48 34.15 -10.54
N PRO A 734 2.49 34.51 -11.85
CA PRO A 734 3.69 35.00 -12.54
C PRO A 734 4.40 36.14 -11.82
N ARG A 735 5.67 35.96 -11.50
CA ARG A 735 6.53 37.04 -11.00
C ARG A 735 7.39 37.58 -12.14
N LEU A 736 7.21 38.87 -12.46
CA LEU A 736 8.04 39.60 -13.43
C LEU A 736 9.09 40.42 -12.69
N VAL A 737 10.36 40.28 -13.04
CA VAL A 737 11.46 41.03 -12.41
C VAL A 737 12.40 41.64 -13.43
N GLU A 738 12.88 42.86 -13.15
CA GLU A 738 13.97 43.49 -13.91
C GLU A 738 15.31 42.94 -13.41
N LEU A 739 16.19 42.57 -14.35
CA LEU A 739 17.51 42.03 -14.06
C LEU A 739 18.61 43.07 -14.29
N SER A 740 19.66 43.01 -13.45
CA SER A 740 20.93 43.72 -13.67
C SER A 740 22.14 42.89 -13.25
N LEU A 741 23.34 43.33 -13.66
CA LEU A 741 24.59 42.66 -13.32
C LEU A 741 24.89 42.84 -11.83
N HIS A 742 24.96 41.72 -11.13
CA HIS A 742 25.44 41.65 -9.77
C HIS A 742 26.98 41.55 -9.77
N PRO A 743 27.69 42.03 -8.73
CA PRO A 743 29.16 41.97 -8.66
C PRO A 743 29.78 40.57 -8.80
N ASP A 744 28.99 39.50 -8.67
CA ASP A 744 29.40 38.11 -8.89
C ASP A 744 29.40 37.71 -10.39
N GLY A 745 29.08 38.64 -11.29
CA GLY A 745 29.01 38.43 -12.73
C GLY A 745 27.69 37.84 -13.23
N SER A 746 26.68 37.67 -12.36
CA SER A 746 25.37 37.10 -12.73
C SER A 746 24.26 38.15 -12.87
N LEU A 747 23.25 37.87 -13.70
CA LEU A 747 22.05 38.72 -13.77
C LEU A 747 21.09 38.37 -12.62
N ARG A 748 20.81 39.34 -11.74
CA ARG A 748 19.95 39.19 -10.55
C ARG A 748 18.83 40.22 -10.55
N ASP A 749 17.78 39.96 -9.76
CA ASP A 749 16.68 40.88 -9.51
C ASP A 749 17.21 42.23 -8.99
N ALA A 750 17.09 43.27 -9.81
CA ALA A 750 17.65 44.58 -9.53
C ALA A 750 16.96 45.28 -8.36
N GLY A 751 15.65 45.07 -8.18
CA GLY A 751 14.88 45.64 -7.08
C GLY A 751 15.26 45.00 -5.74
N ARG A 752 15.37 43.67 -5.72
CA ARG A 752 15.77 42.92 -4.51
C ARG A 752 17.19 43.22 -4.07
N HIS A 753 18.11 43.38 -5.01
CA HIS A 753 19.54 43.56 -4.73
C HIS A 753 20.00 45.03 -4.83
N ARG A 754 19.09 45.99 -5.07
CA ARG A 754 19.39 47.42 -5.28
C ARG A 754 20.49 47.67 -6.32
N LEU A 755 20.42 46.93 -7.43
CA LEU A 755 21.42 47.02 -8.50
C LEU A 755 21.09 48.16 -9.48
N PRO A 756 22.10 48.88 -10.00
CA PRO A 756 21.88 49.93 -11.01
C PRO A 756 21.36 49.30 -12.31
N LEU A 757 20.42 49.95 -12.98
CA LEU A 757 19.88 49.50 -14.27
C LEU A 757 20.58 50.24 -15.42
N CYS A 758 20.73 49.59 -16.58
CA CYS A 758 21.22 50.24 -17.79
C CYS A 758 20.12 51.15 -18.39
N GLY A 759 20.52 52.32 -18.89
CA GLY A 759 19.60 53.26 -19.56
C GLY A 759 19.14 52.78 -20.94
N TYR A 760 19.98 52.03 -21.64
CA TYR A 760 19.77 51.62 -23.05
C TYR A 760 19.19 50.20 -23.20
N ILE A 761 19.35 49.34 -22.21
CA ILE A 761 18.95 47.93 -22.25
C ILE A 761 18.17 47.56 -21.00
N THR A 762 16.98 46.98 -21.17
CA THR A 762 16.19 46.40 -20.09
C THR A 762 16.12 44.89 -20.24
N ALA A 763 16.51 44.14 -19.20
CA ALA A 763 16.35 42.69 -19.13
C ALA A 763 15.21 42.33 -18.17
N LEU A 764 14.23 41.56 -18.64
CA LEU A 764 13.02 41.17 -17.92
C LEU A 764 12.97 39.64 -17.80
N ARG A 765 12.75 39.12 -16.59
CA ARG A 765 12.58 37.68 -16.36
C ARG A 765 11.12 37.35 -16.08
N ILE A 766 10.63 36.31 -16.74
CA ILE A 766 9.28 35.76 -16.55
C ILE A 766 9.39 34.52 -15.66
N ASP A 767 9.03 34.62 -14.38
CA ASP A 767 9.11 33.53 -13.40
C ASP A 767 7.79 32.74 -13.32
N SER A 768 7.31 32.20 -14.45
CA SER A 768 6.13 31.31 -14.51
C SER A 768 5.88 30.70 -15.89
N PRO A 769 5.14 29.58 -15.98
CA PRO A 769 4.53 29.13 -17.23
C PRO A 769 3.63 30.20 -17.85
N LEU A 770 3.59 30.26 -19.18
CA LEU A 770 2.74 31.19 -19.92
C LEU A 770 1.53 30.47 -20.51
N ASN A 771 0.33 30.98 -20.26
CA ASN A 771 -0.91 30.45 -20.82
C ASN A 771 -1.88 31.59 -21.16
N ARG A 772 -2.97 31.26 -21.85
CA ARG A 772 -4.02 32.22 -22.23
C ARG A 772 -4.49 33.10 -21.07
N GLY A 773 -4.56 32.54 -19.86
CA GLY A 773 -5.07 33.21 -18.66
C GLY A 773 -4.12 34.25 -18.09
N ASN A 774 -2.80 34.05 -18.20
CA ASN A 774 -1.81 34.92 -17.55
C ASN A 774 -0.93 35.74 -18.52
N VAL A 775 -0.89 35.41 -19.81
CA VAL A 775 -0.07 36.14 -20.80
C VAL A 775 -0.49 37.60 -20.94
N ARG A 776 -1.79 37.92 -20.79
CA ARG A 776 -2.28 39.31 -20.84
C ARG A 776 -1.70 40.18 -19.72
N TYR A 777 -1.54 39.61 -18.53
CA TYR A 777 -0.92 40.30 -17.41
C TYR A 777 0.54 40.64 -17.73
N VAL A 778 1.26 39.72 -18.35
CA VAL A 778 2.65 39.93 -18.78
C VAL A 778 2.73 41.05 -19.84
N GLU A 779 1.83 41.06 -20.82
CA GLU A 779 1.76 42.13 -21.85
C GLU A 779 1.54 43.52 -21.23
N GLU A 780 0.53 43.66 -20.35
CA GLU A 780 0.17 44.93 -19.72
C GLU A 780 1.29 45.44 -18.80
N TRP A 781 1.89 44.56 -17.99
CA TRP A 781 3.01 44.91 -17.12
C TRP A 781 4.23 45.41 -17.91
N ILE A 782 4.57 44.74 -19.03
CA ILE A 782 5.67 45.17 -19.91
C ILE A 782 5.36 46.54 -20.53
N ARG A 783 4.12 46.79 -20.99
CA ARG A 783 3.71 48.08 -21.56
C ARG A 783 3.88 49.23 -20.56
N GLU A 784 3.38 49.06 -19.34
CA GLU A 784 3.47 50.07 -18.28
C GLU A 784 4.93 50.38 -17.94
N ARG A 785 5.76 49.35 -17.81
CA ARG A 785 7.18 49.53 -17.43
C ARG A 785 8.01 50.23 -18.50
N LEU A 786 7.63 50.08 -19.77
CA LEU A 786 8.31 50.70 -20.91
C LEU A 786 7.77 52.10 -21.24
N ALA A 787 6.68 52.56 -20.61
CA ALA A 787 6.06 53.86 -20.93
C ALA A 787 6.99 55.06 -20.63
N ASP A 788 7.79 54.98 -19.57
CA ASP A 788 8.59 56.10 -19.06
C ASP A 788 10.07 56.11 -19.50
N ARG A 789 10.53 55.09 -20.23
CA ARG A 789 11.96 54.93 -20.62
C ARG A 789 12.23 55.34 -22.07
N ARG A 790 12.50 56.63 -22.30
CA ARG A 790 12.70 57.21 -23.65
C ARG A 790 14.04 56.89 -24.32
N GLU A 791 15.07 56.55 -23.55
CA GLU A 791 16.42 56.27 -24.06
C GLU A 791 16.66 54.78 -24.35
N LEU A 792 15.66 53.93 -24.09
CA LEU A 792 15.77 52.50 -24.27
C LEU A 792 15.93 52.15 -25.76
N ARG A 793 16.90 51.29 -26.07
CA ARG A 793 17.17 50.79 -27.43
C ARG A 793 16.97 49.29 -27.56
N ALA A 794 17.00 48.55 -26.45
CA ALA A 794 16.84 47.09 -26.45
C ALA A 794 16.05 46.55 -25.24
N VAL A 795 15.28 45.49 -25.48
CA VAL A 795 14.55 44.70 -24.48
C VAL A 795 14.98 43.24 -24.59
N LEU A 796 15.40 42.66 -23.47
CA LEU A 796 15.72 41.23 -23.36
C LEU A 796 14.66 40.53 -22.51
N LEU A 797 13.97 39.55 -23.08
CA LEU A 797 13.05 38.66 -22.38
C LEU A 797 13.77 37.36 -22.00
N VAL A 798 13.91 37.12 -20.70
CA VAL A 798 14.57 35.95 -20.12
C VAL A 798 13.51 34.91 -19.78
N MET A 799 13.49 33.84 -20.56
CA MET A 799 12.49 32.77 -20.55
C MET A 799 12.94 31.51 -19.78
N HIS A 800 14.16 31.47 -19.24
CA HIS A 800 14.71 30.28 -18.56
C HIS A 800 13.81 29.66 -17.46
N PRO A 801 13.03 30.41 -16.69
CA PRO A 801 12.11 29.84 -15.68
C PRO A 801 10.74 29.41 -16.24
N VAL A 802 10.45 29.71 -17.51
CA VAL A 802 9.20 29.33 -18.17
C VAL A 802 9.30 27.85 -18.51
N THR A 803 8.49 27.02 -17.85
CA THR A 803 8.50 25.55 -18.06
C THR A 803 7.50 25.07 -19.10
N ALA A 804 6.50 25.89 -19.45
CA ALA A 804 5.52 25.58 -20.49
C ALA A 804 4.90 26.86 -21.06
N ILE A 805 4.56 26.83 -22.35
CA ILE A 805 3.77 27.85 -23.05
C ILE A 805 2.62 27.19 -23.81
N ASP A 806 1.42 27.78 -23.83
CA ASP A 806 0.34 27.33 -24.72
C ASP A 806 0.29 28.14 -26.02
N THR A 807 -0.46 27.66 -27.02
CA THR A 807 -0.55 28.27 -28.36
C THR A 807 -1.11 29.70 -28.33
N ASP A 808 -2.06 29.98 -27.44
CA ASP A 808 -2.66 31.31 -27.29
C ASP A 808 -1.64 32.32 -26.71
N ALA A 809 -0.86 31.89 -25.71
CA ALA A 809 0.21 32.68 -25.12
C ALA A 809 1.39 32.89 -26.09
N ALA A 810 1.76 31.86 -26.86
CA ALA A 810 2.76 31.96 -27.91
C ALA A 810 2.41 33.03 -28.95
N THR A 811 1.15 33.03 -29.42
CA THR A 811 0.65 34.00 -30.41
C THR A 811 0.68 35.44 -29.88
N ARG A 812 0.28 35.62 -28.62
CA ARG A 812 0.27 36.92 -27.94
C ARG A 812 1.67 37.46 -27.68
N LEU A 813 2.58 36.60 -27.23
CA LEU A 813 3.99 36.96 -27.05
C LEU A 813 4.64 37.41 -28.37
N ALA A 814 4.30 36.76 -29.48
CA ALA A 814 4.73 37.19 -30.82
C ALA A 814 4.18 38.57 -31.22
N LEU A 815 2.90 38.86 -30.93
CA LEU A 815 2.32 40.18 -31.19
C LEU A 815 2.99 41.27 -30.36
N LEU A 816 3.28 41.00 -29.08
CA LEU A 816 4.02 41.91 -28.21
C LEU A 816 5.43 42.18 -28.77
N ALA A 817 6.15 41.14 -29.19
CA ALA A 817 7.48 41.30 -29.79
C ALA A 817 7.46 42.17 -31.05
N ARG A 818 6.45 41.99 -31.91
CA ARG A 818 6.27 42.81 -33.12
C ARG A 818 6.00 44.27 -32.78
N GLU A 819 5.10 44.52 -31.83
CA GLU A 819 4.78 45.88 -31.37
C GLU A 819 6.01 46.62 -30.82
N LEU A 820 6.84 45.93 -30.04
CA LEU A 820 8.08 46.52 -29.50
C LEU A 820 9.09 46.87 -30.61
N ARG A 821 9.18 46.05 -31.66
CA ARG A 821 10.03 46.33 -32.83
C ARG A 821 9.54 47.49 -33.67
N GLU A 822 8.23 47.60 -33.87
CA GLU A 822 7.61 48.74 -34.56
C GLU A 822 7.89 50.08 -33.85
N ARG A 823 8.12 50.04 -32.53
CA ARG A 823 8.58 51.19 -31.73
C ARG A 823 10.09 51.48 -31.84
N GLY A 824 10.83 50.72 -32.66
CA GLY A 824 12.28 50.88 -32.88
C GLY A 824 13.18 50.19 -31.86
N LEU A 825 12.64 49.30 -31.01
CA LEU A 825 13.42 48.57 -30.01
C LEU A 825 13.96 47.25 -30.56
N LEU A 826 15.21 46.92 -30.21
CA LEU A 826 15.77 45.58 -30.42
C LEU A 826 15.19 44.63 -29.37
N VAL A 827 14.45 43.61 -29.80
CA VAL A 827 13.87 42.60 -28.89
C VAL A 827 14.67 41.31 -29.00
N GLY A 828 15.20 40.83 -27.88
CA GLY A 828 15.89 39.54 -27.77
C GLY A 828 15.22 38.61 -26.76
N PHE A 829 15.32 37.31 -27.01
CA PHE A 829 14.85 36.25 -26.12
C PHE A 829 16.03 35.42 -25.67
N SER A 830 16.05 34.95 -24.41
CA SER A 830 17.09 34.04 -23.93
C SER A 830 16.54 32.93 -23.04
N GLY A 831 17.18 31.76 -23.07
CA GLY A 831 16.78 30.61 -22.25
C GLY A 831 15.44 29.99 -22.68
N VAL A 832 15.16 29.95 -23.98
CA VAL A 832 13.98 29.27 -24.53
C VAL A 832 14.31 27.79 -24.69
N GLY A 833 13.60 26.90 -23.99
CA GLY A 833 13.79 25.44 -24.11
C GLY A 833 13.24 24.86 -25.41
N GLU A 834 13.68 23.66 -25.79
CA GLU A 834 13.23 22.97 -27.03
C GLU A 834 11.71 22.76 -27.07
N GLU A 835 11.10 22.33 -25.97
CA GLU A 835 9.64 22.14 -25.88
C GLU A 835 8.86 23.45 -26.12
N ILE A 836 9.44 24.60 -25.75
CA ILE A 836 8.83 25.92 -25.98
C ILE A 836 9.02 26.35 -27.43
N LEU A 837 10.19 26.06 -28.03
CA LEU A 837 10.43 26.31 -29.45
C LEU A 837 9.44 25.55 -30.32
N ASP A 838 9.16 24.29 -30.00
CA ASP A 838 8.19 23.46 -30.72
C ASP A 838 6.78 24.07 -30.69
N VAL A 839 6.35 24.60 -29.54
CA VAL A 839 5.06 25.28 -29.41
C VAL A 839 5.05 26.61 -30.16
N LEU A 840 6.14 27.39 -30.12
CA LEU A 840 6.26 28.65 -30.88
C LEU A 840 6.24 28.40 -32.40
N GLU A 841 6.86 27.31 -32.85
CA GLU A 841 6.86 26.89 -34.26
C GLU A 841 5.47 26.39 -34.68
N GLY A 842 4.85 25.52 -33.88
CA GLY A 842 3.49 25.03 -34.11
C GLY A 842 2.42 26.14 -34.10
N ALA A 843 2.66 27.23 -33.38
CA ALA A 843 1.78 28.41 -33.33
C ALA A 843 2.05 29.44 -34.46
N GLY A 844 3.11 29.26 -35.28
CA GLY A 844 3.56 30.27 -36.24
C GLY A 844 4.14 31.55 -35.59
N ALA A 845 4.34 31.53 -34.27
CA ALA A 845 4.86 32.66 -33.49
C ALA A 845 6.36 32.88 -33.76
N LEU A 846 7.09 31.84 -34.16
CA LEU A 846 8.53 31.88 -34.37
C LEU A 846 8.95 32.79 -35.54
N GLU A 847 8.13 32.88 -36.60
CA GLU A 847 8.38 33.79 -37.74
C GLU A 847 8.23 35.26 -37.33
N ALA A 848 7.24 35.58 -36.50
CA ALA A 848 7.02 36.92 -35.99
C ALA A 848 8.09 37.34 -34.97
N ILE A 849 8.58 36.39 -34.17
CA ILE A 849 9.67 36.60 -33.22
C ILE A 849 11.02 36.69 -33.93
N GLY A 850 11.26 35.99 -35.05
CA GLY A 850 12.56 36.00 -35.74
C GLY A 850 13.61 35.16 -35.00
N ARG A 851 14.01 34.03 -35.59
CA ARG A 851 14.93 33.04 -35.01
C ARG A 851 16.28 33.65 -34.62
N GLU A 852 16.73 34.66 -35.36
CA GLU A 852 17.97 35.41 -35.12
C GLU A 852 17.99 36.21 -33.81
N THR A 853 16.83 36.40 -33.19
CA THR A 853 16.70 37.14 -31.92
C THR A 853 16.58 36.25 -30.69
N ILE A 854 16.60 34.92 -30.88
CA ILE A 854 16.61 33.95 -29.80
C ILE A 854 18.06 33.54 -29.52
N TYR A 855 18.54 33.89 -28.34
CA TYR A 855 19.89 33.63 -27.88
C TYR A 855 19.91 32.43 -26.93
N PRO A 856 20.95 31.59 -26.99
CA PRO A 856 21.04 30.37 -26.17
C PRO A 856 21.19 30.68 -24.68
N THR A 857 21.92 31.75 -24.34
CA THR A 857 22.17 32.14 -22.95
C THR A 857 21.91 33.62 -22.72
N GLN A 858 21.65 33.98 -21.46
CA GLN A 858 21.43 35.37 -21.06
C GLN A 858 22.66 36.24 -21.36
N ALA A 859 23.88 35.70 -21.15
CA ALA A 859 25.12 36.40 -21.45
C ALA A 859 25.29 36.68 -22.95
N ALA A 860 24.95 35.72 -23.82
CA ALA A 860 25.00 35.90 -25.27
C ALA A 860 24.02 36.98 -25.76
N ALA A 861 22.79 36.94 -25.23
CA ALA A 861 21.78 37.96 -25.50
C ALA A 861 22.25 39.35 -25.08
N VAL A 862 22.78 39.48 -23.86
CA VAL A 862 23.27 40.77 -23.36
C VAL A 862 24.45 41.27 -24.20
N ALA A 863 25.43 40.42 -24.53
CA ALA A 863 26.57 40.83 -25.34
C ALA A 863 26.17 41.32 -26.75
N ALA A 864 25.24 40.60 -27.41
CA ALA A 864 24.75 40.96 -28.73
C ALA A 864 23.94 42.27 -28.71
N LEU A 865 23.01 42.41 -27.75
CA LEU A 865 22.21 43.62 -27.59
C LEU A 865 23.07 44.80 -27.12
N TRP A 866 24.12 44.57 -26.32
CA TRP A 866 25.04 45.60 -25.84
C TRP A 866 25.85 46.22 -26.98
N ALA A 867 26.47 45.40 -27.82
CA ALA A 867 27.22 45.86 -28.99
C ALA A 867 26.36 46.64 -30.00
N ALA A 868 25.07 46.32 -30.09
CA ALA A 868 24.12 47.03 -30.96
C ALA A 868 23.59 48.33 -30.31
N ALA A 869 23.20 48.29 -29.04
CA ALA A 869 22.60 49.42 -28.34
C ALA A 869 23.61 50.54 -28.03
N HIS A 870 24.87 50.19 -27.75
CA HIS A 870 25.95 51.12 -27.37
C HIS A 870 26.86 51.54 -28.54
N ARG A 871 26.48 51.22 -29.78
CA ARG A 871 27.25 51.62 -30.96
C ARG A 871 27.34 53.15 -31.05
N GLY A 872 28.55 53.70 -30.89
CA GLY A 872 28.82 55.14 -30.94
C GLY A 872 28.44 55.93 -29.69
N VAL A 873 28.22 55.26 -28.55
CA VAL A 873 27.85 55.89 -27.28
C VAL A 873 28.73 55.33 -26.16
N GLU A 874 29.47 56.18 -25.46
CA GLU A 874 30.17 55.81 -24.23
C GLU A 874 29.28 56.16 -23.03
N GLU A 875 28.80 55.14 -22.31
CA GLU A 875 28.17 55.29 -20.99
C GLU A 875 29.21 54.92 -19.92
N PRO A 876 29.84 55.90 -19.24
CA PRO A 876 30.76 55.61 -18.15
C PRO A 876 29.97 54.94 -17.01
N GLY A 877 30.26 53.67 -16.73
CA GLY A 877 29.63 52.94 -15.62
C GLY A 877 28.43 52.05 -16.01
N CYS A 878 28.25 51.72 -17.29
CA CYS A 878 27.26 50.71 -17.70
C CYS A 878 27.49 49.38 -16.94
N PRO A 879 26.52 48.90 -16.14
CA PRO A 879 26.71 47.70 -15.32
C PRO A 879 26.87 46.43 -16.17
N LEU A 880 26.49 46.45 -17.45
CA LEU A 880 26.56 45.30 -18.35
C LEU A 880 27.89 45.19 -19.13
N ALA A 881 28.82 46.14 -18.99
CA ALA A 881 30.07 46.18 -19.76
C ALA A 881 31.07 45.05 -19.43
N ALA A 882 31.01 44.47 -18.23
CA ALA A 882 31.94 43.43 -17.78
C ALA A 882 31.77 42.05 -18.45
N LEU A 883 30.77 41.88 -19.31
CA LEU A 883 30.45 40.60 -19.97
C LEU A 883 31.09 40.43 -21.38
N ALA A 884 32.16 41.18 -21.72
CA ALA A 884 32.84 41.15 -23.04
C ALA A 884 34.25 40.44 -23.03
N PRO A 885 34.67 39.73 -24.10
CA PRO A 885 35.91 38.89 -24.13
C PRO A 885 37.23 39.65 -24.41
N HIS A 886 38.39 39.16 -23.90
CA HIS A 886 39.75 39.72 -24.13
C HIS A 886 40.91 38.67 -24.17
N LEU A 887 42.10 39.02 -24.74
CA LEU A 887 43.29 38.15 -24.89
C LEU A 887 44.48 38.54 -23.98
N THR A 888 45.10 37.56 -23.34
CA THR A 888 46.20 37.72 -22.36
C THR A 888 47.46 36.93 -22.77
N GLU A 889 48.66 37.47 -22.56
CA GLU A 889 49.93 36.82 -22.94
C GLU A 889 50.68 36.26 -21.72
N LEU A 890 51.18 35.03 -21.85
CA LEU A 890 51.81 34.27 -20.77
C LEU A 890 53.34 34.12 -20.96
N SER A 891 54.08 34.12 -19.85
CA SER A 891 55.53 33.79 -19.82
C SER A 891 55.93 32.99 -18.57
N LEU A 892 57.14 32.41 -18.57
CA LEU A 892 57.66 31.59 -17.48
C LEU A 892 58.00 32.45 -16.25
N HIS A 893 57.28 32.22 -15.17
CA HIS A 893 57.60 32.75 -13.85
C HIS A 893 58.80 32.00 -13.23
N PRO A 894 59.66 32.63 -12.41
CA PRO A 894 60.79 31.96 -11.74
C PRO A 894 60.43 30.71 -10.92
N GLU A 895 59.17 30.61 -10.49
CA GLU A 895 58.61 29.44 -9.78
C GLU A 895 58.30 28.25 -10.70
N GLY A 896 58.52 28.39 -12.01
CA GLY A 896 58.33 27.32 -12.99
C GLY A 896 56.92 27.19 -13.59
N THR A 897 56.06 28.22 -13.46
CA THR A 897 54.69 28.21 -14.02
C THR A 897 54.48 29.33 -15.04
N LEU A 898 53.58 29.13 -16.01
CA LEU A 898 53.17 30.16 -16.95
C LEU A 898 52.20 31.14 -16.27
N ARG A 899 52.50 32.44 -16.31
CA ARG A 899 51.69 33.52 -15.71
C ARG A 899 51.54 34.69 -16.66
N ASP A 900 50.54 35.53 -16.40
CA ASP A 900 50.29 36.78 -17.13
C ASP A 900 51.53 37.68 -17.06
N ALA A 901 52.10 37.96 -18.23
CA ALA A 901 53.33 38.72 -18.32
C ALA A 901 53.15 40.22 -18.00
N ALA A 902 51.98 40.80 -18.28
CA ALA A 902 51.69 42.19 -17.99
C ALA A 902 51.48 42.42 -16.49
N VAL A 903 50.77 41.51 -15.83
CA VAL A 903 50.52 41.58 -14.38
C VAL A 903 51.81 41.33 -13.58
N HIS A 904 52.63 40.37 -14.01
CA HIS A 904 53.82 39.94 -13.26
C HIS A 904 55.15 40.53 -13.77
N GLY A 905 55.13 41.41 -14.79
CA GLY A 905 56.32 42.06 -15.33
C GLY A 905 57.35 41.09 -15.95
N LEU A 906 56.88 40.00 -16.57
CA LEU A 906 57.74 38.90 -17.05
C LEU A 906 58.35 39.18 -18.42
N ARG A 907 59.56 38.68 -18.66
CA ARG A 907 60.22 38.78 -19.97
C ARG A 907 59.49 37.91 -20.99
N LEU A 908 59.15 38.49 -22.13
CA LEU A 908 58.43 37.83 -23.20
C LEU A 908 59.40 37.25 -24.24
N CYS A 909 59.01 36.13 -24.85
CA CYS A 909 59.76 35.56 -25.97
C CYS A 909 59.52 36.39 -27.24
N GLY A 910 60.59 36.66 -27.99
CA GLY A 910 60.52 37.43 -29.24
C GLY A 910 60.09 36.61 -30.47
N ARG A 911 59.98 35.28 -30.36
CA ARG A 911 59.78 34.37 -31.50
C ARG A 911 58.51 33.51 -31.42
N VAL A 912 58.09 33.17 -30.20
CA VAL A 912 56.89 32.38 -29.93
C VAL A 912 56.08 33.08 -28.83
N ALA A 913 54.78 33.25 -29.03
CA ALA A 913 53.87 33.74 -27.99
C ALA A 913 53.01 32.61 -27.43
N VAL A 914 52.74 32.64 -26.12
CA VAL A 914 51.72 31.80 -25.49
C VAL A 914 50.57 32.69 -25.05
N LEU A 915 49.36 32.49 -25.58
CA LEU A 915 48.19 33.32 -25.30
C LEU A 915 47.09 32.55 -24.57
N ARG A 916 46.38 33.22 -23.66
CA ARG A 916 45.21 32.73 -22.94
C ARG A 916 44.01 33.62 -23.26
N ILE A 917 42.83 33.01 -23.36
CA ILE A 917 41.56 33.73 -23.56
C ILE A 917 40.92 33.92 -22.20
N ASP A 918 40.67 35.16 -21.79
CA ASP A 918 40.09 35.50 -20.50
C ASP A 918 38.65 36.02 -20.67
N GLY A 919 37.73 35.49 -19.85
CA GLY A 919 36.27 35.65 -19.96
C GLY A 919 35.54 34.31 -20.10
N PRO A 920 34.21 34.26 -19.98
CA PRO A 920 33.45 33.03 -20.26
C PRO A 920 33.61 32.65 -21.74
N LEU A 921 34.52 31.72 -22.03
CA LEU A 921 34.69 31.09 -23.34
C LEU A 921 33.40 30.36 -23.78
N PRO A 922 32.97 30.42 -25.06
CA PRO A 922 32.64 31.62 -25.83
C PRO A 922 31.24 31.48 -26.50
N PHE A 923 30.18 31.97 -25.85
CA PHE A 923 28.94 32.31 -26.57
C PHE A 923 29.07 33.59 -27.41
N ALA A 924 30.23 34.24 -27.36
CA ALA A 924 30.55 35.44 -28.11
C ALA A 924 31.06 35.07 -29.52
N ASN A 925 30.33 35.57 -30.52
CA ASN A 925 30.64 35.61 -31.94
C ASN A 925 32.15 35.52 -32.27
N GLY A 926 32.59 34.52 -33.05
CA GLY A 926 34.01 34.30 -33.41
C GLY A 926 34.66 35.51 -34.09
N VAL A 927 33.84 36.36 -34.73
CA VAL A 927 34.22 37.65 -35.30
C VAL A 927 34.76 38.63 -34.24
N ALA A 928 34.19 38.66 -33.03
CA ALA A 928 34.63 39.56 -31.96
C ALA A 928 36.04 39.19 -31.45
N MET A 929 36.35 37.90 -31.36
CA MET A 929 37.69 37.42 -30.98
C MET A 929 38.73 37.64 -32.08
N ALA A 930 38.35 37.48 -33.35
CA ALA A 930 39.26 37.74 -34.48
C ALA A 930 39.73 39.21 -34.51
N LEU A 931 38.82 40.15 -34.20
CA LEU A 931 39.14 41.56 -34.06
C LEU A 931 40.07 41.85 -32.87
N GLU A 932 39.91 41.15 -31.76
CA GLU A 932 40.78 41.31 -30.59
C GLU A 932 42.19 40.76 -30.85
N LEU A 933 42.33 39.64 -31.56
CA LEU A 933 43.62 39.11 -32.00
C LEU A 933 44.34 40.08 -32.94
N GLU A 934 43.60 40.78 -33.80
CA GLU A 934 44.15 41.82 -34.68
C GLU A 934 44.73 42.98 -33.86
N ARG A 935 43.99 43.48 -32.87
CA ARG A 935 44.47 44.49 -31.91
C ARG A 935 45.68 44.03 -31.11
N TRP A 936 45.75 42.76 -30.74
CA TRP A 936 46.92 42.17 -30.08
C TRP A 936 48.14 42.13 -31.03
N SER A 937 47.97 41.65 -32.26
CA SER A 937 49.06 41.52 -33.23
C SER A 937 49.73 42.84 -33.59
N ALA A 938 48.96 43.93 -33.64
CA ALA A 938 49.48 45.28 -33.86
C ALA A 938 50.49 45.73 -32.79
N ARG A 939 50.41 45.15 -31.57
CA ARG A 939 51.33 45.43 -30.46
C ARG A 939 52.60 44.56 -30.50
N ARG A 940 52.64 43.48 -31.28
CA ARG A 940 53.76 42.51 -31.32
C ARG A 940 54.20 42.15 -32.75
N PRO A 941 54.76 43.12 -33.51
CA PRO A 941 55.25 42.88 -34.86
C PRO A 941 56.49 41.96 -34.83
N GLY A 942 56.37 40.74 -35.35
CA GLY A 942 57.49 39.80 -35.48
C GLY A 942 57.19 38.35 -35.05
N ILE A 943 56.11 38.12 -34.31
CA ILE A 943 55.71 36.78 -33.88
C ILE A 943 54.87 36.12 -34.96
N ARG A 944 55.29 34.93 -35.43
CA ARG A 944 54.53 34.11 -36.37
C ARG A 944 54.04 32.78 -35.80
N HIS A 945 54.57 32.36 -34.65
CA HIS A 945 54.22 31.12 -33.97
C HIS A 945 53.49 31.46 -32.67
N VAL A 946 52.25 31.00 -32.53
CA VAL A 946 51.39 31.30 -31.38
C VAL A 946 50.84 29.99 -30.82
N VAL A 947 51.07 29.77 -29.52
CA VAL A 947 50.48 28.69 -28.75
C VAL A 947 49.27 29.24 -28.02
N LEU A 948 48.08 28.69 -28.26
CA LEU A 948 46.88 29.03 -27.50
C LEU A 948 46.73 28.06 -26.32
N ALA A 949 46.81 28.59 -25.11
CA ALA A 949 46.66 27.85 -23.87
C ALA A 949 45.18 27.64 -23.55
N GLY A 950 44.75 26.39 -23.60
CA GLY A 950 43.40 25.92 -23.28
C GLY A 950 43.14 25.76 -21.78
N SER A 951 44.13 26.04 -20.92
CA SER A 951 44.05 25.79 -19.48
C SER A 951 42.98 26.60 -18.72
N ALA A 952 42.44 27.65 -19.33
CA ALA A 952 41.28 28.41 -18.80
C ALA A 952 39.94 28.04 -19.48
N VAL A 953 39.95 27.13 -20.45
CA VAL A 953 38.75 26.65 -21.15
C VAL A 953 38.04 25.64 -20.28
N GLY A 954 36.87 26.04 -19.76
CA GLY A 954 35.98 25.17 -18.99
C GLY A 954 35.19 24.22 -19.90
N ARG A 955 33.87 24.20 -19.73
CA ARG A 955 32.97 23.35 -20.52
C ARG A 955 32.68 23.99 -21.88
N MET A 956 32.92 23.26 -22.98
CA MET A 956 32.64 23.70 -24.35
C MET A 956 31.40 22.96 -24.89
N GLU A 957 30.51 23.66 -25.59
CA GLU A 957 29.36 23.09 -26.30
C GLU A 957 29.61 23.00 -27.82
N ALA A 958 28.82 22.19 -28.54
CA ALA A 958 29.02 21.96 -29.97
C ALA A 958 28.96 23.25 -30.82
N ARG A 959 28.17 24.24 -30.37
CA ARG A 959 28.04 25.54 -31.04
C ARG A 959 29.27 26.43 -30.82
N ASP A 960 29.92 26.33 -29.66
CA ASP A 960 31.14 27.07 -29.34
C ASP A 960 32.30 26.68 -30.26
N ALA A 961 32.38 25.39 -30.59
CA ALA A 961 33.39 24.84 -31.48
C ALA A 961 33.29 25.39 -32.92
N GLY A 962 32.08 25.78 -33.38
CA GLY A 962 31.86 26.44 -34.67
C GLY A 962 32.32 27.90 -34.69
N ASN A 963 32.00 28.67 -33.63
CA ASN A 963 32.49 30.04 -33.48
C ASN A 963 34.03 30.08 -33.36
N PHE A 964 34.60 29.08 -32.69
CA PHE A 964 36.05 28.93 -32.56
C PHE A 964 36.73 28.63 -33.91
N LEU A 965 36.07 27.88 -34.81
CA LEU A 965 36.55 27.66 -36.18
C LEU A 965 36.70 28.98 -36.94
N GLU A 966 35.71 29.89 -36.87
CA GLU A 966 35.79 31.18 -37.55
C GLU A 966 37.00 32.01 -37.07
N PHE A 967 37.27 31.97 -35.77
CA PHE A 967 38.45 32.61 -35.19
C PHE A 967 39.76 32.00 -35.75
N VAL A 968 39.88 30.67 -35.77
CA VAL A 968 41.05 29.94 -36.27
C VAL A 968 41.31 30.22 -37.75
N LEU A 969 40.28 30.19 -38.59
CA LEU A 969 40.37 30.53 -40.01
C LEU A 969 40.74 32.01 -40.22
N GLY A 970 40.20 32.90 -39.40
CA GLY A 970 40.55 34.32 -39.37
C GLY A 970 42.01 34.58 -39.01
N ALA A 971 42.60 33.78 -38.13
CA ALA A 971 44.00 33.87 -37.74
C ALA A 971 44.95 33.28 -38.80
N ARG A 972 44.62 32.12 -39.40
CA ARG A 972 45.45 31.53 -40.48
C ARG A 972 45.49 32.38 -41.74
N SER A 973 44.36 32.97 -42.14
CA SER A 973 44.32 33.88 -43.30
C SER A 973 45.23 35.10 -43.15
N ARG A 974 45.64 35.42 -41.92
CA ARG A 974 46.56 36.50 -41.57
C ARG A 974 48.02 36.05 -41.33
N GLY A 975 48.33 34.77 -41.56
CA GLY A 975 49.71 34.25 -41.61
C GLY A 975 50.31 33.72 -40.30
N PHE A 976 49.50 33.45 -39.27
CA PHE A 976 49.97 32.83 -38.02
C PHE A 976 50.01 31.29 -38.10
N ARG A 977 51.07 30.66 -37.57
CA ARG A 977 51.12 29.23 -37.22
C ARG A 977 50.59 29.08 -35.79
N LEU A 978 49.43 28.43 -35.65
CA LEU A 978 48.76 28.23 -34.38
C LEU A 978 48.95 26.80 -33.89
N ALA A 979 49.34 26.65 -32.62
CA ALA A 979 49.30 25.39 -31.90
C ALA A 979 48.32 25.49 -30.73
N LEU A 980 47.51 24.46 -30.53
CA LEU A 980 46.54 24.39 -29.43
C LEU A 980 47.09 23.49 -28.34
N ALA A 981 47.16 23.99 -27.11
CA ALA A 981 47.81 23.29 -26.01
C ALA A 981 46.94 23.24 -24.75
N GLY A 982 46.82 22.07 -24.12
CA GLY A 982 46.20 21.95 -22.80
C GLY A 982 44.67 22.12 -22.76
N PHE A 983 43.96 21.73 -23.82
CA PHE A 983 42.49 21.71 -23.86
C PHE A 983 41.93 20.44 -23.18
N PRO A 984 40.80 20.52 -22.45
CA PRO A 984 40.15 19.35 -21.87
C PRO A 984 39.59 18.41 -22.95
N ASP A 985 39.57 17.10 -22.68
CA ASP A 985 39.21 16.06 -23.67
C ASP A 985 37.81 16.29 -24.28
N GLN A 986 36.85 16.81 -23.51
CA GLN A 986 35.51 17.18 -23.99
C GLN A 986 35.56 18.28 -25.07
N ALA A 987 36.45 19.26 -24.93
CA ALA A 987 36.60 20.34 -25.91
C ALA A 987 37.28 19.83 -27.19
N LEU A 988 38.28 18.94 -27.06
CA LEU A 988 38.98 18.35 -28.20
C LEU A 988 38.03 17.52 -29.09
N GLU A 989 37.10 16.76 -28.50
CA GLU A 989 36.11 15.99 -29.26
C GLU A 989 35.20 16.90 -30.10
N LEU A 990 34.76 18.03 -29.54
CA LEU A 990 33.90 18.98 -30.23
C LEU A 990 34.64 19.77 -31.31
N LEU A 991 35.88 20.17 -31.05
CA LEU A 991 36.76 20.82 -32.03
C LEU A 991 37.09 19.88 -33.21
N GLY A 992 37.20 18.57 -32.95
CA GLY A 992 37.33 17.55 -34.00
C GLY A 992 36.11 17.48 -34.92
N ARG A 993 34.90 17.67 -34.36
CA ARG A 993 33.66 17.67 -35.14
C ARG A 993 33.38 18.99 -35.86
N SER A 994 33.99 20.09 -35.43
CA SER A 994 33.72 21.42 -35.99
C SER A 994 34.62 21.80 -37.16
N GLY A 995 35.54 20.94 -37.60
CA GLY A 995 36.46 21.22 -38.72
C GLY A 995 37.70 22.03 -38.34
N VAL A 996 37.92 22.31 -37.05
CA VAL A 996 39.12 23.00 -36.55
C VAL A 996 40.36 22.14 -36.77
N VAL A 997 40.23 20.83 -36.60
CA VAL A 997 41.31 19.87 -36.87
C VAL A 997 41.76 19.92 -38.32
N ASP A 998 40.83 20.00 -39.27
CA ASP A 998 41.14 20.15 -40.69
C ASP A 998 41.78 21.51 -41.00
N ALA A 999 41.45 22.54 -40.21
CA ALA A 999 41.94 23.90 -40.41
C ALA A 999 43.38 24.13 -39.93
N ILE A 1000 43.88 23.44 -38.89
CA ILE A 1000 45.25 23.60 -38.39
C ILE A 1000 46.16 22.38 -38.57
N GLY A 1001 45.60 21.17 -38.70
CA GLY A 1001 46.34 19.90 -38.74
C GLY A 1001 46.33 19.20 -37.37
N VAL A 1002 46.26 17.87 -37.38
CA VAL A 1002 46.23 17.04 -36.15
C VAL A 1002 47.53 17.19 -35.37
N GLU A 1003 48.63 17.41 -36.09
CA GLU A 1003 49.99 17.58 -35.58
C GLU A 1003 50.19 18.87 -34.75
N ASP A 1004 49.28 19.84 -34.81
CA ASP A 1004 49.36 21.11 -34.08
C ASP A 1004 48.51 21.11 -32.77
N PHE A 1005 48.01 19.94 -32.35
CA PHE A 1005 47.32 19.73 -31.07
C PHE A 1005 48.22 19.05 -30.05
N PHE A 1006 48.39 19.68 -28.89
CA PHE A 1006 49.32 19.22 -27.86
C PHE A 1006 48.65 19.08 -26.49
N PRO A 1007 49.03 18.08 -25.70
CA PRO A 1007 48.45 17.84 -24.37
C PRO A 1007 48.88 18.89 -23.34
N SER A 1008 49.95 19.64 -23.60
CA SER A 1008 50.43 20.70 -22.71
C SER A 1008 51.19 21.76 -23.50
N GLU A 1009 51.31 22.95 -22.92
CA GLU A 1009 52.06 24.07 -23.48
C GLU A 1009 53.55 23.70 -23.66
N ALA A 1010 54.10 22.86 -22.77
CA ALA A 1010 55.47 22.36 -22.88
C ALA A 1010 55.68 21.44 -24.10
N ALA A 1011 54.71 20.58 -24.42
CA ALA A 1011 54.77 19.71 -25.59
C ALA A 1011 54.63 20.50 -26.90
N ALA A 1012 53.72 21.48 -26.94
CA ALA A 1012 53.59 22.40 -28.07
C ALA A 1012 54.87 23.19 -28.32
N LEU A 1013 55.47 23.69 -27.23
CA LEU A 1013 56.74 24.41 -27.30
C LEU A 1013 57.87 23.50 -27.80
N ALA A 1014 57.95 22.25 -27.34
CA ALA A 1014 58.99 21.31 -27.77
C ALA A 1014 58.93 20.99 -29.27
N SER A 1015 57.73 20.83 -29.82
CA SER A 1015 57.51 20.59 -31.26
C SER A 1015 57.91 21.80 -32.11
N LEU A 1016 57.42 22.98 -31.73
CA LEU A 1016 57.69 24.23 -32.46
C LEU A 1016 59.10 24.78 -32.20
N TRP A 1017 59.82 24.25 -31.21
CA TRP A 1017 61.09 24.82 -30.74
C TRP A 1017 62.13 24.91 -31.85
N ASN A 1018 62.35 23.78 -32.54
CA ASN A 1018 63.38 23.66 -33.57
C ASN A 1018 63.04 24.51 -34.79
N GLU A 1019 61.77 24.58 -35.19
CA GLU A 1019 61.34 25.40 -36.33
C GLU A 1019 61.43 26.91 -36.03
N ALA A 1020 61.01 27.32 -34.82
CA ALA A 1020 61.08 28.71 -34.39
C ALA A 1020 62.51 29.21 -34.12
N HIS A 1021 63.47 28.30 -33.91
CA HIS A 1021 64.87 28.61 -33.54
C HIS A 1021 65.93 28.08 -34.52
N ALA A 1022 65.56 27.52 -35.68
CA ALA A 1022 66.51 27.02 -36.68
C ALA A 1022 67.40 28.14 -37.26
N GLY A 1023 68.73 27.92 -37.25
CA GLY A 1023 69.69 28.70 -38.04
C GLY A 1023 70.29 29.97 -37.43
N MET A 1024 70.19 30.23 -36.12
CA MET A 1024 70.83 31.42 -35.49
C MET A 1024 71.33 31.16 -34.06
N GLY A 1025 72.42 31.84 -33.68
CA GLY A 1025 73.12 31.69 -32.40
C GLY A 1025 72.38 32.15 -31.15
N GLU A 1026 72.95 31.72 -30.01
CA GLU A 1026 72.46 31.76 -28.63
C GLU A 1026 71.81 33.09 -28.19
N THR A 1027 70.49 33.18 -28.31
CA THR A 1027 69.69 34.13 -27.53
C THR A 1027 68.87 33.33 -26.52
N PRO A 1028 69.07 33.50 -25.20
CA PRO A 1028 68.39 32.69 -24.19
C PRO A 1028 66.90 33.00 -24.19
N CYS A 1029 66.07 32.01 -24.52
CA CYS A 1029 64.62 32.12 -24.51
C CYS A 1029 64.10 31.78 -23.10
N PRO A 1030 63.27 32.63 -22.47
CA PRO A 1030 62.75 32.39 -21.13
C PRO A 1030 61.88 31.12 -21.01
N LEU A 1031 61.47 30.53 -22.14
CA LEU A 1031 60.67 29.31 -22.20
C LEU A 1031 61.50 28.02 -22.32
N GLU A 1032 62.82 28.09 -22.49
CA GLU A 1032 63.72 26.92 -22.65
C GLU A 1032 63.69 25.90 -21.49
N PRO A 1033 63.57 26.32 -20.21
CA PRO A 1033 63.51 25.38 -19.08
C PRO A 1033 62.30 24.44 -19.05
N LEU A 1034 61.30 24.63 -19.92
CA LEU A 1034 60.08 23.81 -19.97
C LEU A 1034 60.23 22.48 -20.74
N LEU A 1035 61.41 22.15 -21.27
CA LEU A 1035 61.65 20.92 -22.07
C LEU A 1035 61.86 19.62 -21.21
N PRO A 1036 61.30 18.45 -21.57
CA PRO A 1036 61.39 17.17 -20.80
C PRO A 1036 62.80 16.55 -20.68
N ARG A 1037 63.13 15.87 -19.55
CA ARG A 1037 64.44 15.17 -19.30
C ARG A 1037 64.34 13.87 -18.46
N LEU A 1038 65.29 12.93 -18.61
CA LEU A 1038 65.43 11.69 -17.80
C LEU A 1038 66.36 11.90 -16.57
N ARG A 1039 65.96 11.42 -15.39
CA ARG A 1039 66.71 11.55 -14.12
C ARG A 1039 66.95 10.20 -13.43
N GLU A 1040 68.08 10.06 -12.74
CA GLU A 1040 68.39 8.92 -11.85
C GLU A 1040 67.97 9.26 -10.42
N LEU A 1041 67.19 8.38 -9.78
CA LEU A 1041 66.69 8.57 -8.43
C LEU A 1041 67.52 7.79 -7.40
N SER A 1042 67.65 8.35 -6.19
CA SER A 1042 68.18 7.64 -5.02
C SER A 1042 67.43 8.03 -3.75
N LEU A 1043 67.68 7.30 -2.66
CA LEU A 1043 67.05 7.56 -1.37
C LEU A 1043 67.57 8.88 -0.79
N HIS A 1044 66.66 9.80 -0.56
CA HIS A 1044 66.91 11.02 0.19
C HIS A 1044 66.70 10.75 1.70
N PRO A 1045 67.38 11.45 2.61
CA PRO A 1045 67.24 11.25 4.06
C PRO A 1045 65.81 11.41 4.63
N ASP A 1046 64.86 11.91 3.84
CA ASP A 1046 63.44 12.02 4.22
C ASP A 1046 62.63 10.75 3.89
N GLY A 1047 63.31 9.67 3.50
CA GLY A 1047 62.70 8.39 3.11
C GLY A 1047 62.14 8.37 1.68
N SER A 1048 62.27 9.47 0.91
CA SER A 1048 61.71 9.55 -0.44
C SER A 1048 62.76 9.36 -1.54
N LEU A 1049 62.34 8.84 -2.70
CA LEU A 1049 63.20 8.75 -3.88
C LEU A 1049 63.26 10.09 -4.62
N ARG A 1050 64.43 10.73 -4.63
CA ARG A 1050 64.67 12.05 -5.27
C ARG A 1050 65.79 11.96 -6.30
N ASP A 1051 65.87 12.98 -7.15
CA ASP A 1051 66.92 13.11 -8.16
C ASP A 1051 68.31 13.15 -7.51
N ALA A 1052 69.12 12.12 -7.78
CA ALA A 1052 70.41 11.96 -7.16
C ALA A 1052 71.43 13.03 -7.59
N GLU A 1053 71.32 13.57 -8.80
CA GLU A 1053 72.22 14.62 -9.28
C GLU A 1053 71.85 15.98 -8.69
N ARG A 1054 70.55 16.32 -8.69
CA ARG A 1054 70.08 17.59 -8.12
C ARG A 1054 70.33 17.70 -6.61
N TYR A 1055 70.17 16.59 -5.88
CA TYR A 1055 70.28 16.56 -4.42
C TYR A 1055 71.62 16.00 -3.92
N GLY A 1056 72.56 15.65 -4.82
CA GLY A 1056 73.87 15.12 -4.44
C GLY A 1056 73.84 13.78 -3.69
N LEU A 1057 72.87 12.91 -4.00
CA LEU A 1057 72.61 11.68 -3.23
C LEU A 1057 73.52 10.51 -3.66
N ALA A 1058 73.90 9.68 -2.69
CA ALA A 1058 74.67 8.45 -2.92
C ALA A 1058 73.86 7.46 -3.77
N ARG A 1059 74.48 6.77 -4.73
CA ARG A 1059 73.80 5.88 -5.69
C ARG A 1059 74.11 4.42 -5.42
N CYS A 1060 73.09 3.55 -5.50
CA CYS A 1060 73.29 2.12 -5.27
C CYS A 1060 74.12 1.47 -6.39
N ARG A 1061 75.10 0.65 -6.01
CA ARG A 1061 76.13 0.13 -6.93
C ARG A 1061 75.60 -0.78 -8.04
N TYR A 1062 74.66 -1.67 -7.73
CA TYR A 1062 74.15 -2.70 -8.64
C TYR A 1062 72.73 -2.44 -9.18
N VAL A 1063 72.04 -1.41 -8.68
CA VAL A 1063 70.66 -1.06 -9.05
C VAL A 1063 70.57 0.42 -9.45
N ALA A 1064 69.94 0.70 -10.59
CA ALA A 1064 69.64 2.06 -11.04
C ALA A 1064 68.12 2.29 -11.09
N VAL A 1065 67.63 3.37 -10.47
CA VAL A 1065 66.23 3.77 -10.52
C VAL A 1065 66.09 5.00 -11.41
N LEU A 1066 65.29 4.93 -12.48
CA LEU A 1066 65.18 5.97 -13.50
C LEU A 1066 63.77 6.56 -13.56
N ARG A 1067 63.64 7.88 -13.70
CA ARG A 1067 62.35 8.60 -13.86
C ARG A 1067 62.39 9.59 -15.01
N PHE A 1068 61.40 9.54 -15.88
CA PHE A 1068 61.22 10.51 -16.97
C PHE A 1068 60.25 11.62 -16.53
N ASP A 1069 60.69 12.87 -16.65
CA ASP A 1069 59.90 14.06 -16.26
C ASP A 1069 59.20 14.62 -17.51
N GLY A 1070 58.06 14.03 -17.88
CA GLY A 1070 57.22 14.49 -18.99
C GLY A 1070 56.28 13.41 -19.52
N PRO A 1071 55.29 13.78 -20.35
CA PRO A 1071 54.51 12.81 -21.13
C PRO A 1071 55.44 12.07 -22.10
N LEU A 1072 55.16 10.79 -22.29
CA LEU A 1072 55.93 9.94 -23.19
C LEU A 1072 55.12 9.73 -24.46
N ASP A 1073 55.49 10.42 -25.52
CA ASP A 1073 54.82 10.37 -26.81
C ASP A 1073 55.85 10.08 -27.92
N PHE A 1074 55.39 9.90 -29.15
CA PHE A 1074 56.27 9.65 -30.29
C PHE A 1074 57.41 10.68 -30.42
N SER A 1075 57.20 11.94 -30.02
CA SER A 1075 58.21 12.99 -30.13
C SER A 1075 59.25 12.95 -28.99
N THR A 1076 58.88 12.41 -27.81
CA THR A 1076 59.73 12.40 -26.62
C THR A 1076 60.36 11.03 -26.29
N ILE A 1077 59.85 9.91 -26.85
CA ILE A 1077 60.36 8.54 -26.58
C ILE A 1077 61.85 8.39 -26.90
N GLY A 1078 62.34 9.00 -27.97
CA GLY A 1078 63.77 8.96 -28.34
C GLY A 1078 64.69 9.70 -27.36
N LEU A 1079 64.16 10.58 -26.50
CA LEU A 1079 64.92 11.21 -25.42
C LEU A 1079 65.13 10.24 -24.24
N LEU A 1080 64.16 9.36 -23.98
CA LEU A 1080 64.25 8.35 -22.92
C LEU A 1080 65.39 7.35 -23.20
N GLU A 1081 65.45 6.80 -24.42
CA GLU A 1081 66.47 5.82 -24.78
C GLU A 1081 67.89 6.39 -24.69
N ARG A 1082 68.11 7.57 -25.28
CA ARG A 1082 69.41 8.26 -25.24
C ARG A 1082 69.84 8.57 -23.80
N GLY A 1083 68.90 9.02 -22.96
CA GLY A 1083 69.16 9.26 -21.55
C GLY A 1083 69.53 7.98 -20.79
N ALA A 1084 68.79 6.89 -20.99
CA ALA A 1084 68.99 5.64 -20.27
C ALA A 1084 70.35 5.01 -20.62
N VAL A 1085 70.73 5.01 -21.90
CA VAL A 1085 72.03 4.52 -22.37
C VAL A 1085 73.17 5.36 -21.77
N ALA A 1086 73.05 6.69 -21.78
CA ALA A 1086 74.06 7.59 -21.22
C ALA A 1086 74.30 7.36 -19.71
N ILE A 1087 73.27 7.04 -18.95
CA ILE A 1087 73.39 6.73 -17.51
C ILE A 1087 74.05 5.36 -17.30
N LEU A 1088 73.67 4.35 -18.08
CA LEU A 1088 74.20 2.98 -17.95
C LEU A 1088 75.65 2.86 -18.41
N GLU A 1089 76.07 3.61 -19.42
CA GLU A 1089 77.47 3.67 -19.85
C GLU A 1089 78.39 4.23 -18.76
N ARG A 1090 77.90 5.21 -17.99
CA ARG A 1090 78.63 5.74 -16.82
C ARG A 1090 78.68 4.74 -15.66
N ARG A 1091 77.85 3.70 -15.66
CA ARG A 1091 77.68 2.76 -14.52
C ARG A 1091 77.63 1.29 -14.97
N PRO A 1092 78.75 0.70 -15.43
CA PRO A 1092 78.78 -0.66 -15.98
C PRO A 1092 78.52 -1.78 -14.95
N GLN A 1093 78.53 -1.46 -13.65
CA GLN A 1093 78.30 -2.43 -12.57
C GLN A 1093 76.81 -2.68 -12.28
N VAL A 1094 75.91 -1.88 -12.87
CA VAL A 1094 74.46 -2.04 -12.70
C VAL A 1094 74.02 -3.36 -13.33
N ARG A 1095 73.27 -4.16 -12.57
CA ARG A 1095 72.68 -5.43 -13.03
C ARG A 1095 71.15 -5.34 -13.13
N HIS A 1096 70.55 -4.44 -12.37
CA HIS A 1096 69.10 -4.25 -12.31
C HIS A 1096 68.72 -2.79 -12.57
N VAL A 1097 67.70 -2.56 -13.40
CA VAL A 1097 67.18 -1.22 -13.71
C VAL A 1097 65.71 -1.17 -13.35
N LEU A 1098 65.31 -0.20 -12.54
CA LEU A 1098 63.92 0.06 -12.19
C LEU A 1098 63.46 1.37 -12.83
N ILE A 1099 62.45 1.31 -13.69
CA ILE A 1099 61.83 2.51 -14.26
C ILE A 1099 60.61 2.90 -13.41
N ALA A 1100 60.64 4.12 -12.90
CA ALA A 1100 59.61 4.72 -12.08
C ALA A 1100 58.54 5.39 -12.97
N GLY A 1101 57.37 4.75 -13.09
CA GLY A 1101 56.29 5.14 -13.98
C GLY A 1101 55.25 6.12 -13.42
N HIS A 1102 55.36 6.54 -12.16
CA HIS A 1102 54.36 7.40 -11.50
C HIS A 1102 54.18 8.78 -12.17
N THR A 1103 55.18 9.27 -12.88
CA THR A 1103 55.12 10.52 -13.65
C THR A 1103 54.62 10.34 -15.08
N LEU A 1104 54.44 9.11 -15.55
CA LEU A 1104 53.91 8.79 -16.88
C LEU A 1104 52.39 8.92 -16.86
N GLY A 1105 51.90 10.14 -17.03
CA GLY A 1105 50.48 10.46 -16.96
C GLY A 1105 49.69 10.04 -18.21
N ARG A 1106 50.31 10.08 -19.39
CA ARG A 1106 49.76 9.63 -20.68
C ARG A 1106 50.91 9.07 -21.52
N ILE A 1107 50.65 7.97 -22.24
CA ILE A 1107 51.52 7.40 -23.27
C ILE A 1107 50.67 7.09 -24.49
N ASP A 1108 51.13 7.44 -25.69
CA ASP A 1108 50.45 7.06 -26.92
C ASP A 1108 50.81 5.62 -27.36
N ALA A 1109 50.03 5.03 -28.26
CA ALA A 1109 50.24 3.64 -28.68
C ALA A 1109 51.58 3.42 -29.40
N ILE A 1110 52.09 4.42 -30.12
CA ILE A 1110 53.35 4.33 -30.86
C ILE A 1110 54.53 4.38 -29.88
N ALA A 1111 54.49 5.30 -28.92
CA ALA A 1111 55.44 5.41 -27.83
C ALA A 1111 55.42 4.16 -26.93
N ALA A 1112 54.25 3.53 -26.74
CA ALA A 1112 54.14 2.28 -26.01
C ALA A 1112 54.83 1.11 -26.75
N GLU A 1113 54.67 0.99 -28.06
CA GLU A 1113 55.39 -0.01 -28.88
C GLU A 1113 56.90 0.24 -28.92
N GLU A 1114 57.32 1.49 -29.13
CA GLU A 1114 58.74 1.87 -29.11
C GLU A 1114 59.38 1.61 -27.74
N LEU A 1115 58.68 1.91 -26.64
CA LEU A 1115 59.15 1.65 -25.29
C LEU A 1115 59.42 0.15 -25.07
N VAL A 1116 58.57 -0.73 -25.59
CA VAL A 1116 58.80 -2.19 -25.55
C VAL A 1116 60.12 -2.54 -26.24
N GLY A 1117 60.40 -1.95 -27.41
CA GLY A 1117 61.68 -2.10 -28.09
C GLY A 1117 62.89 -1.61 -27.27
N VAL A 1118 62.77 -0.46 -26.60
CA VAL A 1118 63.82 0.06 -25.70
C VAL A 1118 64.07 -0.91 -24.54
N LEU A 1119 63.02 -1.45 -23.93
CA LEU A 1119 63.12 -2.38 -22.80
C LEU A 1119 63.76 -3.72 -23.21
N GLU A 1120 63.43 -4.24 -24.39
CA GLU A 1120 64.06 -5.44 -24.95
C GLU A 1120 65.55 -5.22 -25.22
N ARG A 1121 65.92 -4.06 -25.79
CA ARG A 1121 67.33 -3.70 -26.01
C ARG A 1121 68.12 -3.60 -24.70
N LEU A 1122 67.50 -3.06 -23.64
CA LEU A 1122 68.12 -3.00 -22.32
C LEU A 1122 68.31 -4.40 -21.70
N ARG A 1123 67.33 -5.30 -21.83
CA ARG A 1123 67.46 -6.69 -21.38
C ARG A 1123 68.48 -7.50 -22.18
N GLY A 1124 68.57 -7.25 -23.49
CA GLY A 1124 69.57 -7.86 -24.37
C GLY A 1124 71.01 -7.61 -23.92
N ARG A 1125 71.24 -6.54 -23.14
CA ARG A 1125 72.54 -6.25 -22.50
C ARG A 1125 72.80 -7.03 -21.19
N GLY A 1126 71.94 -8.00 -20.84
CA GLY A 1126 72.06 -8.80 -19.62
C GLY A 1126 71.50 -8.13 -18.36
N LEU A 1127 70.80 -7.01 -18.49
CA LEU A 1127 70.18 -6.28 -17.38
C LEU A 1127 68.79 -6.84 -17.08
N LYS A 1128 68.44 -6.96 -15.79
CA LYS A 1128 67.07 -7.22 -15.37
C LYS A 1128 66.33 -5.88 -15.23
N VAL A 1129 65.38 -5.63 -16.12
CA VAL A 1129 64.62 -4.37 -16.16
C VAL A 1129 63.24 -4.60 -15.55
N CYS A 1130 62.85 -3.73 -14.62
CA CYS A 1130 61.54 -3.75 -13.97
C CYS A 1130 60.88 -2.37 -14.10
N VAL A 1131 59.54 -2.34 -14.06
CA VAL A 1131 58.77 -1.09 -14.08
C VAL A 1131 57.85 -1.04 -12.86
N SER A 1132 57.70 0.14 -12.27
CA SER A 1132 56.87 0.32 -11.08
C SER A 1132 55.99 1.57 -11.13
N GLY A 1133 54.84 1.53 -10.46
CA GLY A 1133 54.02 2.71 -10.22
C GLY A 1133 53.35 3.30 -11.46
N LEU A 1134 52.99 2.46 -12.44
CA LEU A 1134 52.20 2.89 -13.61
C LEU A 1134 50.74 3.09 -13.22
N LYS A 1135 50.08 4.10 -13.80
CA LYS A 1135 48.62 4.24 -13.73
C LYS A 1135 47.95 3.12 -14.52
N ASP A 1136 46.74 2.71 -14.11
CA ASP A 1136 46.03 1.57 -14.71
C ASP A 1136 45.83 1.69 -16.22
N GLU A 1137 45.47 2.88 -16.71
CA GLU A 1137 45.28 3.16 -18.15
C GLU A 1137 46.57 2.97 -18.97
N VAL A 1138 47.70 3.43 -18.42
CA VAL A 1138 49.03 3.31 -19.04
C VAL A 1138 49.51 1.85 -18.98
N LEU A 1139 49.24 1.17 -17.87
CA LEU A 1139 49.57 -0.23 -17.70
C LEU A 1139 48.80 -1.11 -18.69
N GLU A 1140 47.50 -0.87 -18.90
CA GLU A 1140 46.71 -1.59 -19.89
C GLU A 1140 47.27 -1.41 -21.30
N LEU A 1141 47.61 -0.18 -21.70
CA LEU A 1141 48.15 0.09 -23.04
C LEU A 1141 49.51 -0.57 -23.25
N LEU A 1142 50.39 -0.54 -22.24
CA LEU A 1142 51.69 -1.22 -22.29
C LEU A 1142 51.54 -2.74 -22.31
N ILE A 1143 50.57 -3.30 -21.58
CA ILE A 1143 50.26 -4.74 -21.64
C ILE A 1143 49.79 -5.11 -23.05
N ARG A 1144 48.90 -4.33 -23.67
CA ARG A 1144 48.45 -4.54 -25.06
C ARG A 1144 49.59 -4.44 -26.07
N SER A 1145 50.53 -3.52 -25.84
CA SER A 1145 51.70 -3.30 -26.70
C SER A 1145 52.80 -4.36 -26.51
N GLY A 1146 52.63 -5.31 -25.58
CA GLY A 1146 53.54 -6.45 -25.41
C GLY A 1146 54.58 -6.29 -24.30
N VAL A 1147 54.46 -5.31 -23.39
CA VAL A 1147 55.45 -5.09 -22.31
C VAL A 1147 55.65 -6.31 -21.41
N ARG A 1148 54.62 -7.15 -21.21
CA ARG A 1148 54.73 -8.40 -20.45
C ARG A 1148 55.64 -9.42 -21.12
N ARG A 1149 55.64 -9.47 -22.45
CA ARG A 1149 56.57 -10.31 -23.23
C ARG A 1149 57.99 -9.76 -23.10
N ALA A 1150 58.15 -8.44 -23.18
CA ALA A 1150 59.46 -7.80 -23.08
C ALA A 1150 60.09 -7.86 -21.67
N LEU A 1151 59.32 -7.79 -20.59
CA LEU A 1151 59.86 -7.77 -19.21
C LEU A 1151 59.77 -9.11 -18.45
N GLY A 1152 58.88 -10.01 -18.85
CA GLY A 1152 58.53 -11.22 -18.08
C GLY A 1152 57.50 -10.93 -16.97
N GLU A 1153 56.63 -11.89 -16.66
CA GLU A 1153 55.44 -11.69 -15.79
C GLU A 1153 55.76 -11.17 -14.37
N THR A 1154 57.00 -11.32 -13.90
CA THR A 1154 57.42 -11.01 -12.52
C THR A 1154 58.05 -9.62 -12.34
N CYS A 1155 58.14 -8.78 -13.38
CA CYS A 1155 58.92 -7.54 -13.37
C CYS A 1155 58.09 -6.24 -13.49
N ILE A 1156 56.77 -6.32 -13.23
CA ILE A 1156 55.86 -5.17 -13.20
C ILE A 1156 55.27 -5.07 -11.79
N PHE A 1157 55.49 -3.94 -11.12
CA PHE A 1157 55.11 -3.74 -9.72
C PHE A 1157 54.17 -2.53 -9.55
N PRO A 1158 53.21 -2.61 -8.60
CA PRO A 1158 52.29 -1.50 -8.36
C PRO A 1158 52.97 -0.30 -7.68
N THR A 1159 54.03 -0.51 -6.90
CA THR A 1159 54.77 0.56 -6.22
C THR A 1159 56.28 0.34 -6.33
N GLN A 1160 57.05 1.44 -6.21
CA GLN A 1160 58.51 1.40 -6.20
C GLN A 1160 59.05 0.60 -5.01
N ALA A 1161 58.43 0.72 -3.83
CA ALA A 1161 58.81 -0.03 -2.64
C ALA A 1161 58.74 -1.55 -2.87
N LYS A 1162 57.60 -2.06 -3.38
CA LYS A 1162 57.45 -3.49 -3.69
C LYS A 1162 58.40 -3.97 -4.79
N ALA A 1163 58.72 -3.09 -5.75
CA ALA A 1163 59.71 -3.41 -6.77
C ALA A 1163 61.11 -3.55 -6.15
N LEU A 1164 61.50 -2.63 -5.29
CA LEU A 1164 62.79 -2.65 -4.60
C LEU A 1164 62.89 -3.83 -3.64
N GLU A 1165 61.84 -4.16 -2.88
CA GLU A 1165 61.74 -5.37 -2.04
C GLU A 1165 62.03 -6.65 -2.83
N ALA A 1166 61.50 -6.75 -4.05
CA ALA A 1166 61.70 -7.93 -4.89
C ALA A 1166 63.09 -7.95 -5.56
N ILE A 1167 63.62 -6.78 -5.96
CA ILE A 1167 64.84 -6.66 -6.76
C ILE A 1167 66.10 -6.69 -5.90
N LEU A 1168 66.10 -6.01 -4.74
CA LEU A 1168 67.32 -5.81 -3.93
C LEU A 1168 67.95 -7.12 -3.43
N PRO A 1169 67.19 -8.09 -2.87
CA PRO A 1169 67.77 -9.35 -2.39
C PRO A 1169 68.40 -10.18 -3.52
N GLU A 1170 67.84 -10.08 -4.73
CA GLU A 1170 68.38 -10.76 -5.91
C GLU A 1170 69.61 -10.04 -6.48
N ALA A 1171 69.58 -8.70 -6.51
CA ALA A 1171 70.68 -7.88 -6.97
C ALA A 1171 71.94 -8.02 -6.10
N HIS A 1172 71.77 -8.35 -4.82
CA HIS A 1172 72.84 -8.46 -3.82
C HIS A 1172 73.19 -9.90 -3.38
N ARG A 1173 72.69 -10.96 -4.05
CA ARG A 1173 73.10 -12.36 -3.77
C ARG A 1173 74.61 -12.51 -3.87
N GLY A 1174 75.30 -12.53 -2.72
CA GLY A 1174 76.76 -12.47 -2.63
C GLY A 1174 77.32 -11.72 -1.41
N GLY A 1175 76.47 -11.04 -0.62
CA GLY A 1175 76.84 -10.55 0.72
C GLY A 1175 77.25 -9.07 0.84
N ASP A 1176 76.88 -8.22 -0.12
CA ASP A 1176 77.35 -6.81 -0.21
C ASP A 1176 76.21 -5.79 -0.03
N GLU A 1177 75.20 -6.11 0.79
CA GLU A 1177 74.01 -5.26 1.03
C GLU A 1177 74.31 -3.98 1.83
N ALA A 1178 75.36 -3.98 2.65
CA ALA A 1178 75.65 -2.93 3.64
C ALA A 1178 75.98 -1.54 3.05
N HIS A 1179 76.13 -1.40 1.73
CA HIS A 1179 76.50 -0.13 1.06
C HIS A 1179 75.48 0.36 0.01
N CYS A 1180 74.29 -0.23 -0.06
CA CYS A 1180 73.24 0.23 -0.98
C CYS A 1180 72.23 1.14 -0.25
N PRO A 1181 72.15 2.44 -0.58
CA PRO A 1181 71.22 3.38 0.06
C PRO A 1181 69.74 3.06 -0.21
N LEU A 1182 69.44 2.13 -1.11
CA LEU A 1182 68.06 1.72 -1.41
C LEU A 1182 67.54 0.61 -0.47
N VAL A 1183 68.40 -0.02 0.35
CA VAL A 1183 68.02 -1.11 1.26
C VAL A 1183 67.15 -0.60 2.41
N GLU A 1184 67.36 0.63 2.87
CA GLU A 1184 66.55 1.24 3.95
C GLU A 1184 65.08 1.44 3.57
N VAL A 1185 64.75 1.56 2.27
CA VAL A 1185 63.37 1.69 1.78
C VAL A 1185 62.51 0.47 2.11
N VAL A 1186 63.11 -0.71 2.28
CA VAL A 1186 62.41 -1.98 2.56
C VAL A 1186 62.04 -2.13 4.03
N PHE A 1187 62.75 -1.48 4.95
CA PHE A 1187 62.61 -1.71 6.39
C PHE A 1187 61.64 -0.74 7.11
N GLU A 1188 61.24 0.37 6.48
CA GLU A 1188 60.25 1.30 7.05
C GLU A 1188 58.78 1.02 6.62
N SER A 1189 58.54 0.07 5.73
CA SER A 1189 57.20 -0.32 5.26
C SER A 1189 56.67 -1.66 5.80
N ALA A 1190 57.31 -2.21 6.85
CA ALA A 1190 56.87 -3.41 7.58
C ALA A 1190 56.08 -3.07 8.86
#